data_AF-A0AAN9QE94-F1
#
_entry.id   AF-A0AAN9QE94-F1
#
_cell.length_a   1.000
_cell.length_b   1.000
_cell.length_c   1.000
_cell.angle_alpha   90.00
_cell.angle_beta   90.00
_cell.angle_gamma   90.00
#
_symmetry.space_group_name_H-M   'P 1'
#
loop_
_entity.id
_entity.type
_entity.pdbx_description
1 polymer ?
#
loop_
_entity_poly.entity_id
_entity_poly.type
_entity_poly.pdbx_seq_one_letter_code
_entity_poly.pdbx_strand_id
1 'polypeptide(L)'
;MASRGRGRGGRGWGRGGGFTTFASQVPFDLFPEDVTLPEFKIGEIDVNTKKLLNWSNKLQNYWKASPYLLEETTSKKRQTTHIDRFSDKKKNDFTRDSLSQVLMFNDFPQELVQGKSKRGSRRKKFRWNPESEMKKMDFFEQQEKTNQGKVETEETEKKEGEDEDGDGNAEEEDEEDMSDDDYNQNIDFDDDDDDYNDVDDGDGILYGESSAPPVTAIASVMIPAILFSFFFSLTFSIFHCTLNSCHHFTHSKLFPKMQTLSFPLFTHSLSSLINPLSPFPSLTHFSSLSVSHVTARRSIPLQASTRDSAFSSSTVAVDNSDAGDSTVFVIRARNRIGLLQVITRVFKVLGLTVDRATVEFEGDFFVKKFFVTDSHGNKIEDSDSLERIKRALAEAVGGDGDGTVLVARPAAGNPGVVVRRPGLVEGDGERRAKAERMFSLMDGFLKNDPFSLQKDILNHVEYTVARSRFNFDDFEAYQALSHSVRDRLIERWHDTHSYFKRTKPKRLYFLSLEFLMGRSLSNSVINLGIQDQYAEALSQLGFEFEVLAEQEGDAALGNGGLARLSACQMDSLATLDYPAWGYGLRYEYGLFRQVIVDGFQHEQPDYWLNFGNPWEIERIHVTYEVKFYGTVEEADMNGEKHRVWVPGETVEAVAYDNPIPGYGTRNTLNLRLWAAKPSNQFDLEAYNTGDYINSVVNRQRAETISNVLYPDDRNHQGKELRLKQQYFFVSASLQDIIRRFKEAHNNFDELPDKVALHLNDTHPSLSIAEIMRILVDEEHLGWNKAWDIACKVFSFTTHTVVAEGLEKIPVDLLGSLLPRHLQILYEINFNFMEDLKKKIGLDYNRLSRMSIVEEGAVKNIRMANLSIVGSHIVNGVSKLHLDTLKRTTFKDFYELWPEKFQFKTNGVTQRRWIVVSNPNLCALISKWLGTEAWIRNADLLTGLKDHVDNTNFHQEWKMVKKVNKMRLAEYIEAMSGVKVSLDAMFDVQVKRIHEYKRQLLNILGIIHRYDCLKNMDKNDRRKVVPRVCIIGGKAAPGYEIAKKIIKLCHSVAEKINNDTDIGDLLKLVFIPDYNVSVAELVIPGADLSQHLSTAGHEASGTGSMKFLMNGCLLLATADGSTIEIIEEIGSDNLFLFGAKVQEVAELREKGSTLKVPLQFARVLRMVRDGYFGYKEYFKSLCDTVEIGKDFYLLGSDFGSYLEAQAAADKAFVEQEKWIKMSILSVSGSGRFSSDRTIQEYAERTWKIDPIRCPL
;
A
#
# COMPACT_ATOMS: atom_id res chain seq x y z
N MET A 1 -18.55 68.19 4.00
CA MET A 1 -18.10 69.19 5.00
C MET A 1 -17.27 68.44 6.05
N ALA A 2 -16.25 68.99 6.71
CA ALA A 2 -15.52 70.25 6.55
C ALA A 2 -14.04 69.96 6.89
N SER A 3 -13.05 70.25 6.05
CA SER A 3 -12.51 71.57 5.67
C SER A 3 -11.50 72.16 6.68
N ARG A 4 -10.26 72.27 6.21
CA ARG A 4 -9.10 73.01 6.76
C ARG A 4 -9.45 74.21 7.66
N GLY A 5 -8.94 74.22 8.90
CA GLY A 5 -8.80 75.43 9.71
C GLY A 5 -7.48 76.17 9.43
N ARG A 6 -7.54 77.32 8.74
CA ARG A 6 -6.42 78.28 8.61
C ARG A 6 -6.75 79.54 9.44
N GLY A 7 -5.78 80.10 10.16
CA GLY A 7 -5.93 81.41 10.80
C GLY A 7 -4.61 81.96 11.35
N ARG A 8 -4.18 83.15 10.89
CA ARG A 8 -3.02 83.87 11.45
C ARG A 8 -3.46 84.60 12.73
N GLY A 9 -2.76 84.53 13.86
CA GLY A 9 -1.54 83.75 14.11
C GLY A 9 -1.02 83.87 15.54
N GLY A 10 -1.76 83.37 16.53
CA GLY A 10 -1.30 83.22 17.92
C GLY A 10 -2.40 83.27 18.98
N ARG A 11 -2.01 82.94 20.23
CA ARG A 11 -2.70 83.17 21.53
C ARG A 11 -4.14 82.64 21.72
N GLY A 12 -4.34 81.70 22.66
CA GLY A 12 -5.61 81.65 23.44
C GLY A 12 -6.25 80.29 23.82
N TRP A 13 -5.63 79.53 24.74
CA TRP A 13 -6.27 78.72 25.82
C TRP A 13 -7.55 77.85 25.58
N GLY A 14 -7.46 76.54 25.92
CA GLY A 14 -8.52 75.85 26.71
C GLY A 14 -8.98 74.43 26.35
N ARG A 15 -8.47 73.39 27.08
CA ARG A 15 -8.98 71.99 27.25
C ARG A 15 -9.19 71.11 25.98
N GLY A 16 -8.82 69.82 25.92
CA GLY A 16 -7.99 68.96 26.80
C GLY A 16 -8.21 67.44 26.56
N GLY A 17 -7.14 66.63 26.52
CA GLY A 17 -7.14 65.14 26.49
C GLY A 17 -7.50 64.46 25.14
N GLY A 18 -7.10 63.20 24.84
CA GLY A 18 -6.07 62.34 25.48
C GLY A 18 -6.39 60.83 25.49
N PHE A 19 -5.59 60.01 24.77
CA PHE A 19 -5.28 58.57 24.98
C PHE A 19 -6.35 57.44 24.81
N THR A 20 -5.97 56.46 23.96
CA THR A 20 -6.10 54.96 24.03
C THR A 20 -7.41 54.16 24.22
N THR A 21 -7.31 52.89 23.77
CA THR A 21 -8.03 51.63 24.15
C THR A 21 -9.06 51.03 23.17
N PHE A 22 -9.29 49.72 23.38
CA PHE A 22 -9.79 48.69 22.46
C PHE A 22 -11.26 48.81 22.02
N ALA A 23 -11.59 48.16 20.90
CA ALA A 23 -12.94 47.67 20.61
C ALA A 23 -13.07 46.21 21.09
N SER A 24 -14.20 45.87 21.71
CA SER A 24 -14.43 44.58 22.36
C SER A 24 -14.86 43.46 21.39
N GLN A 25 -14.62 42.20 21.78
CA GLN A 25 -15.41 41.08 21.24
C GLN A 25 -16.91 41.35 21.42
N VAL A 26 -17.71 40.98 20.41
CA VAL A 26 -19.17 41.01 20.47
C VAL A 26 -19.66 39.57 20.66
N PRO A 27 -20.58 39.27 21.59
CA PRO A 27 -21.15 37.94 21.74
C PRO A 27 -21.86 37.46 20.46
N PHE A 28 -21.84 36.15 20.23
CA PHE A 28 -22.54 35.50 19.12
C PHE A 28 -23.95 35.08 19.57
N ASP A 29 -24.98 35.74 19.04
CA ASP A 29 -26.37 35.44 19.39
C ASP A 29 -26.88 34.18 18.66
N LEU A 30 -27.23 33.16 19.45
CA LEU A 30 -27.88 31.94 18.97
C LEU A 30 -29.39 32.15 18.83
N PHE A 31 -29.82 32.44 17.59
CA PHE A 31 -31.19 32.71 17.13
C PHE A 31 -31.76 34.09 17.51
N PRO A 32 -32.22 34.91 16.53
CA PRO A 32 -33.01 36.11 16.81
C PRO A 32 -34.42 35.74 17.29
N GLU A 33 -34.89 36.31 18.40
CA GLU A 33 -36.22 35.99 18.97
C GLU A 33 -37.40 36.56 18.14
N ASP A 34 -37.20 37.58 17.31
CA ASP A 34 -38.24 38.22 16.49
C ASP A 34 -38.11 37.92 14.98
N VAL A 35 -38.62 36.76 14.55
CA VAL A 35 -38.86 36.45 13.12
C VAL A 35 -40.37 36.40 12.85
N THR A 36 -40.95 37.54 12.48
CA THR A 36 -42.38 37.64 12.10
C THR A 36 -42.64 37.01 10.73
N LEU A 37 -43.08 35.75 10.73
CA LEU A 37 -43.51 35.05 9.52
C LEU A 37 -44.86 35.59 9.00
N PRO A 38 -45.05 35.71 7.66
CA PRO A 38 -46.29 36.23 7.09
C PRO A 38 -47.47 35.25 7.22
N GLU A 39 -48.67 35.77 7.51
CA GLU A 39 -49.89 34.97 7.59
C GLU A 39 -50.33 34.40 6.23
N PHE A 40 -50.15 33.09 6.03
CA PHE A 40 -50.70 32.36 4.88
C PHE A 40 -52.07 31.77 5.20
N LYS A 41 -53.09 32.12 4.39
CA LYS A 41 -54.42 31.50 4.47
C LYS A 41 -54.44 30.14 3.77
N ILE A 42 -54.91 29.13 4.49
CA ILE A 42 -55.03 27.75 3.98
C ILE A 42 -56.17 27.69 2.95
N GLY A 43 -55.81 27.71 1.66
CA GLY A 43 -56.74 27.54 0.55
C GLY A 43 -56.10 26.82 -0.64
N GLU A 44 -54.89 27.25 -1.02
CA GLU A 44 -54.13 26.69 -2.14
C GLU A 44 -52.76 26.19 -1.64
N ILE A 45 -52.57 24.87 -1.61
CA ILE A 45 -51.31 24.22 -1.20
C ILE A 45 -50.92 23.21 -2.27
N ASP A 46 -49.80 23.46 -2.93
CA ASP A 46 -49.24 22.58 -3.96
C ASP A 46 -48.86 21.19 -3.40
N VAL A 47 -48.87 20.20 -4.30
CA VAL A 47 -48.48 18.82 -4.02
C VAL A 47 -47.04 18.74 -3.48
N ASN A 48 -46.12 19.59 -3.93
CA ASN A 48 -44.74 19.59 -3.42
C ASN A 48 -44.66 20.22 -2.03
N THR A 49 -45.40 21.31 -1.75
CA THR A 49 -45.55 21.84 -0.38
C THR A 49 -46.13 20.80 0.57
N LYS A 50 -47.10 20.00 0.10
CA LYS A 50 -47.71 18.89 0.86
C LYS A 50 -46.74 17.72 1.08
N LYS A 51 -45.86 17.42 0.11
CA LYS A 51 -44.71 16.50 0.31
C LYS A 51 -43.72 17.06 1.33
N LEU A 52 -43.40 18.35 1.26
CA LEU A 52 -42.46 19.02 2.17
C LEU A 52 -42.95 19.00 3.62
N LEU A 53 -44.24 19.27 3.85
CA LEU A 53 -44.89 19.13 5.16
C LEU A 53 -44.85 17.68 5.68
N ASN A 54 -45.05 16.69 4.82
CA ASN A 54 -44.92 15.27 5.20
C ASN A 54 -43.46 14.89 5.52
N TRP A 55 -42.48 15.44 4.80
CA TRP A 55 -41.05 15.25 5.09
C TRP A 55 -40.63 15.92 6.39
N SER A 56 -41.05 17.17 6.62
CA SER A 56 -40.81 17.91 7.87
C SER A 56 -41.43 17.19 9.07
N ASN A 57 -42.65 16.69 8.96
CA ASN A 57 -43.26 15.86 10.00
C ASN A 57 -42.53 14.52 10.22
N LYS A 58 -42.04 13.85 9.17
CA LYS A 58 -41.18 12.67 9.33
C LYS A 58 -39.87 13.01 10.05
N LEU A 59 -39.23 14.11 9.69
CA LEU A 59 -37.98 14.57 10.30
C LEU A 59 -38.18 14.97 11.76
N GLN A 60 -39.24 15.71 12.09
CA GLN A 60 -39.58 16.01 13.50
C GLN A 60 -39.91 14.75 14.30
N ASN A 61 -40.62 13.77 13.73
CA ASN A 61 -40.93 12.53 14.43
C ASN A 61 -39.69 11.66 14.62
N TYR A 62 -38.76 11.65 13.66
CA TYR A 62 -37.44 11.04 13.81
C TYR A 62 -36.62 11.74 14.91
N TRP A 63 -36.58 13.07 14.92
CA TRP A 63 -35.88 13.85 15.95
C TRP A 63 -36.50 13.70 17.34
N LYS A 64 -37.83 13.61 17.45
CA LYS A 64 -38.55 13.37 18.72
C LYS A 64 -38.45 11.92 19.20
N ALA A 65 -38.15 10.96 18.32
CA ALA A 65 -37.80 9.59 18.68
C ALA A 65 -36.29 9.39 18.93
N SER A 66 -35.48 10.43 18.72
CA SER A 66 -34.03 10.40 18.87
C SER A 66 -33.60 10.27 20.34
N PRO A 67 -32.58 9.46 20.67
CA PRO A 67 -32.01 9.40 22.03
C PRO A 67 -31.40 10.72 22.55
N TYR A 68 -31.33 11.74 21.70
CA TYR A 68 -30.64 13.01 21.94
C TYR A 68 -31.59 14.19 22.21
N LEU A 69 -32.92 13.98 22.21
CA LEU A 69 -33.87 15.03 22.59
C LEU A 69 -33.84 15.24 24.12
N LEU A 70 -33.40 16.41 24.56
CA LEU A 70 -33.50 16.88 25.94
C LEU A 70 -34.53 18.00 26.00
N GLU A 71 -35.56 17.86 26.84
CA GLU A 71 -36.54 18.93 27.10
C GLU A 71 -36.04 19.81 28.25
N GLU A 72 -35.73 21.08 27.96
CA GLU A 72 -35.38 22.06 28.99
C GLU A 72 -36.63 22.80 29.49
N THR A 73 -37.05 22.53 30.74
CA THR A 73 -37.77 23.51 31.56
C THR A 73 -37.71 23.17 33.06
N THR A 74 -37.08 24.03 33.87
CA THR A 74 -37.66 24.50 35.16
C THR A 74 -36.92 25.72 35.72
N SER A 75 -37.62 26.55 36.49
CA SER A 75 -37.26 27.95 36.79
C SER A 75 -36.21 28.14 37.89
N LYS A 76 -35.37 29.19 37.77
CA LYS A 76 -34.40 29.65 38.79
C LYS A 76 -35.07 30.38 39.96
N LYS A 77 -34.65 30.14 41.22
CA LYS A 77 -34.93 31.07 42.34
C LYS A 77 -33.97 31.00 43.54
N ARG A 78 -33.18 32.09 43.70
CA ARG A 78 -32.70 32.76 44.94
C ARG A 78 -31.74 32.09 45.96
N GLN A 79 -30.79 32.94 46.40
CA GLN A 79 -30.26 33.15 47.76
C GLN A 79 -29.08 32.30 48.32
N THR A 80 -27.86 32.77 47.99
CA THR A 80 -26.86 33.36 48.92
C THR A 80 -26.37 32.60 50.17
N THR A 81 -25.07 32.23 50.14
CA THR A 81 -24.01 32.42 51.17
C THR A 81 -24.20 31.91 52.62
N HIS A 82 -23.37 30.95 53.06
CA HIS A 82 -22.16 31.21 53.88
C HIS A 82 -21.36 29.94 54.28
N ILE A 83 -20.02 30.06 54.33
CA ILE A 83 -19.04 29.62 55.36
C ILE A 83 -19.55 28.55 56.37
N ASP A 84 -18.88 27.41 56.63
CA ASP A 84 -17.52 27.32 57.20
C ASP A 84 -16.78 25.96 56.98
N ARG A 85 -15.58 25.85 57.58
CA ARG A 85 -14.61 24.74 57.64
C ARG A 85 -15.15 23.48 58.35
N PHE A 86 -14.50 22.33 58.12
CA PHE A 86 -13.55 21.74 59.10
C PHE A 86 -12.76 20.56 58.52
N SER A 87 -11.48 20.45 58.88
CA SER A 87 -10.71 19.20 58.78
C SER A 87 -10.83 18.43 60.09
N ASP A 88 -10.80 17.09 60.06
CA ASP A 88 -9.75 16.31 60.76
C ASP A 88 -10.00 14.78 60.88
N LYS A 89 -8.89 14.05 60.82
CA LYS A 89 -8.54 12.82 61.57
C LYS A 89 -9.28 11.48 61.29
N LYS A 90 -8.49 10.64 60.59
CA LYS A 90 -8.00 9.29 60.99
C LYS A 90 -8.92 8.07 60.85
N LYS A 91 -8.47 7.18 59.95
CA LYS A 91 -8.28 5.72 60.07
C LYS A 91 -9.22 4.89 60.97
N ASN A 92 -9.76 3.84 60.36
CA ASN A 92 -9.60 2.47 60.86
C ASN A 92 -9.38 1.51 59.68
N ASP A 93 -8.63 0.44 59.90
CA ASP A 93 -8.31 -0.56 58.87
C ASP A 93 -9.43 -1.62 58.77
N PHE A 94 -9.64 -2.18 57.57
CA PHE A 94 -10.33 -3.48 57.41
C PHE A 94 -9.73 -4.28 56.26
N THR A 95 -9.57 -5.58 56.48
CA THR A 95 -9.01 -6.55 55.54
C THR A 95 -9.96 -6.85 54.38
N ARG A 96 -9.42 -7.18 53.20
CA ARG A 96 -10.18 -7.43 51.97
C ARG A 96 -10.16 -8.91 51.61
N ASP A 97 -11.28 -9.59 51.83
CA ASP A 97 -11.44 -11.01 51.50
C ASP A 97 -11.43 -11.29 49.98
N SER A 98 -11.16 -12.54 49.62
CA SER A 98 -10.93 -12.96 48.24
C SER A 98 -12.21 -13.08 47.40
N LEU A 99 -12.06 -12.93 46.08
CA LEU A 99 -13.14 -12.86 45.08
C LEU A 99 -14.03 -14.14 44.98
N SER A 100 -13.69 -15.21 45.68
CA SER A 100 -14.33 -16.54 45.58
C SER A 100 -15.74 -16.61 46.18
N GLN A 101 -16.15 -15.68 47.04
CA GLN A 101 -17.44 -15.73 47.74
C GLN A 101 -18.63 -15.10 46.98
N VAL A 102 -18.43 -14.58 45.76
CA VAL A 102 -19.46 -13.78 45.03
C VAL A 102 -20.23 -14.59 43.97
N LEU A 103 -19.82 -15.84 43.67
CA LEU A 103 -20.42 -16.67 42.60
C LEU A 103 -21.08 -17.95 43.14
N MET A 104 -22.32 -17.81 43.63
CA MET A 104 -23.26 -18.91 43.86
C MET A 104 -24.43 -18.79 42.87
N PHE A 105 -24.52 -19.71 41.90
CA PHE A 105 -25.63 -19.77 40.95
C PHE A 105 -26.86 -20.46 41.56
N ASN A 106 -28.05 -19.87 41.37
CA ASN A 106 -29.35 -20.53 41.47
C ASN A 106 -30.37 -19.82 40.57
N ASP A 107 -31.51 -20.46 40.35
CA ASP A 107 -32.72 -19.96 39.67
C ASP A 107 -32.58 -19.52 38.20
N PHE A 108 -32.67 -20.52 37.31
CA PHE A 108 -32.83 -20.34 35.86
C PHE A 108 -34.33 -20.32 35.48
N PRO A 109 -34.91 -19.20 34.99
CA PRO A 109 -36.36 -19.09 34.81
C PRO A 109 -36.93 -20.01 33.71
N GLN A 110 -38.06 -20.67 34.00
CA GLN A 110 -38.78 -21.55 33.06
C GLN A 110 -39.57 -20.81 31.96
N GLU A 111 -39.31 -19.52 31.77
CA GLU A 111 -40.13 -18.60 30.97
C GLU A 111 -39.80 -18.64 29.46
N LEU A 112 -38.77 -19.38 29.06
CA LEU A 112 -38.36 -19.57 27.66
C LEU A 112 -39.21 -20.63 26.91
N VAL A 113 -40.30 -21.13 27.51
CA VAL A 113 -41.16 -22.18 26.92
C VAL A 113 -42.56 -21.66 26.59
N GLN A 114 -42.66 -20.98 25.44
CA GLN A 114 -43.87 -20.69 24.65
C GLN A 114 -44.91 -19.69 25.23
N GLY A 115 -45.51 -18.84 24.35
CA GLY A 115 -46.87 -18.31 24.57
C GLY A 115 -47.10 -16.79 24.67
N LYS A 116 -46.82 -16.02 23.61
CA LYS A 116 -47.43 -14.71 23.23
C LYS A 116 -47.97 -13.77 24.36
N SER A 117 -47.32 -12.61 24.62
CA SER A 117 -47.94 -11.25 24.47
C SER A 117 -47.13 -10.06 25.03
N LYS A 118 -46.84 -9.08 24.15
CA LYS A 118 -46.68 -7.61 24.36
C LYS A 118 -45.61 -7.02 25.33
N ARG A 119 -45.08 -5.86 24.88
CA ARG A 119 -44.38 -4.78 25.61
C ARG A 119 -43.07 -5.14 26.33
N GLY A 120 -41.95 -5.03 25.61
CA GLY A 120 -40.62 -4.91 26.24
C GLY A 120 -40.33 -3.49 26.75
N SER A 121 -39.74 -3.40 27.94
CA SER A 121 -39.09 -2.19 28.47
C SER A 121 -37.57 -2.28 28.27
N ARG A 122 -36.87 -1.14 28.09
CA ARG A 122 -35.43 -1.13 27.76
C ARG A 122 -34.53 -1.02 29.00
N ARG A 123 -33.33 -1.57 28.86
CA ARG A 123 -32.26 -1.69 29.88
C ARG A 123 -31.84 -0.32 30.44
N LYS A 124 -31.37 -0.32 31.70
CA LYS A 124 -30.63 0.79 32.33
C LYS A 124 -29.45 1.21 31.42
N LYS A 125 -29.22 2.52 31.27
CA LYS A 125 -27.97 3.08 30.73
C LYS A 125 -27.12 3.65 31.87
N PHE A 126 -25.80 3.51 31.76
CA PHE A 126 -24.83 4.32 32.52
C PHE A 126 -24.96 5.79 32.08
N ARG A 127 -24.71 6.76 32.98
CA ARG A 127 -24.80 8.20 32.67
C ARG A 127 -23.46 8.87 32.97
N TRP A 128 -22.79 9.31 31.91
CA TRP A 128 -21.56 10.12 31.96
C TRP A 128 -21.87 11.56 32.42
N ASN A 129 -20.88 12.25 32.98
CA ASN A 129 -21.03 13.58 33.59
C ASN A 129 -20.13 14.62 32.88
N PRO A 130 -20.68 15.57 32.12
CA PRO A 130 -19.88 16.59 31.41
C PRO A 130 -19.10 17.54 32.33
N GLU A 131 -19.59 17.81 33.55
CA GLU A 131 -18.96 18.79 34.45
C GLU A 131 -17.56 18.37 34.94
N SER A 132 -17.23 17.08 34.94
CA SER A 132 -15.91 16.59 35.37
C SER A 132 -14.81 16.78 34.32
N GLU A 133 -15.14 17.25 33.11
CA GLU A 133 -14.14 17.44 32.04
C GLU A 133 -13.96 18.91 31.67
N MET A 134 -15.01 19.76 31.74
CA MET A 134 -14.80 21.22 31.74
C MET A 134 -13.90 21.65 32.92
N LYS A 135 -14.11 21.09 34.12
CA LYS A 135 -13.23 21.31 35.28
C LYS A 135 -11.79 20.77 35.14
N LYS A 136 -11.48 19.98 34.09
CA LYS A 136 -10.10 19.65 33.71
C LYS A 136 -9.53 20.70 32.76
N MET A 137 -10.31 21.19 31.79
CA MET A 137 -9.85 22.26 30.90
C MET A 137 -9.61 23.57 31.67
N ASP A 138 -10.50 23.94 32.60
CA ASP A 138 -10.31 25.08 33.52
C ASP A 138 -8.98 24.98 34.30
N PHE A 139 -8.55 23.76 34.64
CA PHE A 139 -7.32 23.49 35.38
C PHE A 139 -6.06 23.62 34.50
N PHE A 140 -6.12 23.16 33.25
CA PHE A 140 -5.03 23.36 32.28
C PHE A 140 -4.90 24.84 31.87
N GLU A 141 -5.99 25.53 31.59
CA GLU A 141 -5.97 26.96 31.24
C GLU A 141 -5.47 27.83 32.42
N GLN A 142 -5.68 27.39 33.67
CA GLN A 142 -5.05 28.00 34.85
C GLN A 142 -3.56 27.65 35.00
N GLN A 143 -3.11 26.46 34.62
CA GLN A 143 -1.68 26.13 34.59
C GLN A 143 -0.91 26.98 33.56
N GLU A 144 -1.43 27.13 32.34
CA GLU A 144 -0.79 27.96 31.31
C GLU A 144 -0.63 29.42 31.76
N LYS A 145 -1.69 30.02 32.32
CA LYS A 145 -1.66 31.39 32.85
C LYS A 145 -0.75 31.53 34.09
N THR A 146 -0.60 30.47 34.88
CA THR A 146 0.34 30.45 36.02
C THR A 146 1.80 30.32 35.57
N ASN A 147 2.08 29.71 34.42
CA ASN A 147 3.41 29.67 33.83
C ASN A 147 3.75 30.99 33.12
N GLN A 148 2.82 31.58 32.37
CA GLN A 148 3.04 32.90 31.73
C GLN A 148 3.31 33.99 32.78
N GLY A 149 2.51 34.06 33.83
CA GLY A 149 2.72 35.02 34.93
C GLY A 149 4.01 34.81 35.76
N LYS A 150 4.75 33.71 35.55
CA LYS A 150 6.07 33.52 36.16
C LYS A 150 7.22 34.09 35.34
N VAL A 151 7.06 34.22 34.01
CA VAL A 151 8.10 34.80 33.14
C VAL A 151 8.10 36.33 33.26
N GLU A 152 6.92 36.96 33.38
CA GLU A 152 6.79 38.42 33.48
C GLU A 152 7.16 39.01 34.86
N THR A 153 7.63 38.22 35.83
CA THR A 153 7.90 38.68 37.22
C THR A 153 9.39 38.58 37.64
N GLU A 154 10.33 38.30 36.74
CA GLU A 154 11.77 38.28 37.07
C GLU A 154 12.60 39.43 36.44
N GLU A 155 12.06 40.23 35.52
CA GLU A 155 12.79 41.32 34.85
C GLU A 155 12.70 42.72 35.51
N THR A 156 12.02 42.90 36.65
CA THR A 156 11.81 44.25 37.23
C THR A 156 12.03 44.39 38.75
N GLU A 157 13.11 43.82 39.32
CA GLU A 157 13.63 44.34 40.61
C GLU A 157 15.13 44.04 40.89
N LYS A 158 16.05 44.90 40.38
CA LYS A 158 17.12 45.59 41.16
C LYS A 158 18.21 46.26 40.31
N LYS A 159 18.46 47.54 40.61
CA LYS A 159 19.79 48.17 40.59
C LYS A 159 20.21 48.42 42.06
N GLU A 160 21.38 49.03 42.25
CA GLU A 160 22.07 49.28 43.55
C GLU A 160 22.74 48.01 44.12
N GLY A 161 24.04 48.01 44.46
CA GLY A 161 25.09 49.03 44.24
C GLY A 161 26.38 48.77 45.03
N GLU A 162 27.50 49.31 44.53
CA GLU A 162 28.72 49.76 45.24
C GLU A 162 29.64 48.74 45.98
N ASP A 163 30.80 48.48 45.36
CA ASP A 163 32.17 48.86 45.82
C ASP A 163 33.12 47.97 46.68
N GLU A 164 34.41 48.32 46.51
CA GLU A 164 35.67 48.08 47.28
C GLU A 164 36.47 46.74 47.20
N ASP A 165 37.55 46.82 46.39
CA ASP A 165 38.98 46.49 46.68
C ASP A 165 39.47 45.06 47.04
N GLY A 166 40.68 44.68 46.58
CA GLY A 166 41.32 43.44 47.09
C GLY A 166 42.74 42.97 46.71
N ASP A 167 43.30 43.28 45.52
CA ASP A 167 44.72 43.05 45.07
C ASP A 167 45.38 41.64 45.23
N GLY A 168 46.07 41.14 44.18
CA GLY A 168 47.09 40.08 44.34
C GLY A 168 47.27 39.00 43.24
N ASN A 169 47.94 39.35 42.13
CA ASN A 169 48.90 38.54 41.31
C ASN A 169 48.72 37.00 41.19
N ALA A 170 48.79 36.36 40.00
CA ALA A 170 49.45 36.77 38.75
C ALA A 170 48.99 35.96 37.50
N GLU A 171 49.13 36.58 36.32
CA GLU A 171 49.58 36.03 35.01
C GLU A 171 48.87 34.79 34.41
N GLU A 172 48.41 34.78 33.15
CA GLU A 172 48.40 35.81 32.07
C GLU A 172 47.40 35.42 30.94
N GLU A 173 46.73 36.42 30.34
CA GLU A 173 46.18 36.54 28.95
C GLU A 173 45.34 35.38 28.32
N ASP A 174 44.15 35.58 27.71
CA ASP A 174 43.37 36.81 27.45
C ASP A 174 41.85 36.50 27.26
N GLU A 175 41.01 37.50 27.51
CA GLU A 175 39.52 37.51 27.43
C GLU A 175 38.98 37.67 25.97
N GLU A 176 37.77 37.22 25.59
CA GLU A 176 36.42 37.79 25.82
C GLU A 176 36.29 39.29 25.41
N ASP A 177 35.19 39.83 24.87
CA ASP A 177 33.89 39.26 24.45
C ASP A 177 33.24 40.19 23.38
N MET A 178 32.19 39.73 22.67
CA MET A 178 31.22 40.61 21.99
C MET A 178 29.84 39.92 21.84
N SER A 179 28.78 40.62 22.24
CA SER A 179 27.39 40.15 22.25
C SER A 179 26.59 40.56 21.00
N ASP A 180 25.26 40.38 21.09
CA ASP A 180 24.17 40.92 20.25
C ASP A 180 23.77 40.12 19.00
N ASP A 181 22.71 39.32 19.18
CA ASP A 181 21.41 39.34 18.47
C ASP A 181 21.27 39.30 16.93
N ASP A 182 20.12 38.75 16.51
CA ASP A 182 19.57 38.67 15.13
C ASP A 182 20.50 38.07 14.05
N TYR A 183 20.21 36.88 13.51
CA TYR A 183 19.09 36.73 12.57
C TYR A 183 18.58 35.28 12.46
N ASN A 184 17.27 35.09 12.58
CA ASN A 184 16.60 33.80 12.38
C ASN A 184 16.18 33.63 10.91
N GLN A 185 16.99 32.93 10.11
CA GLN A 185 16.64 32.49 8.75
C GLN A 185 17.13 31.07 8.46
N ASN A 186 16.36 30.06 8.88
CA ASN A 186 16.45 28.73 8.30
C ASN A 186 16.06 28.77 6.82
N ILE A 187 16.92 28.26 5.95
CA ILE A 187 16.58 27.86 4.58
C ILE A 187 16.67 26.33 4.55
N ASP A 188 15.58 25.69 4.94
CA ASP A 188 15.44 24.23 4.91
C ASP A 188 15.04 23.78 3.49
N PHE A 189 15.80 22.84 2.91
CA PHE A 189 15.53 22.27 1.58
C PHE A 189 14.47 21.15 1.66
N ASP A 190 13.47 21.19 0.77
CA ASP A 190 12.53 20.09 0.56
C ASP A 190 13.18 18.91 -0.21
N ASP A 191 12.68 17.69 0.01
CA ASP A 191 13.08 16.45 -0.69
C ASP A 191 12.08 16.03 -1.81
N ASP A 192 11.23 16.96 -2.26
CA ASP A 192 10.48 16.89 -3.54
C ASP A 192 11.21 17.77 -4.59
N ASP A 193 11.10 17.43 -5.88
CA ASP A 193 11.96 17.98 -6.96
C ASP A 193 11.99 19.54 -7.08
N ASP A 194 13.20 20.06 -7.35
CA ASP A 194 13.60 21.44 -7.74
C ASP A 194 13.73 22.54 -6.64
N ASP A 195 14.97 22.97 -6.32
CA ASP A 195 15.32 24.42 -6.26
C ASP A 195 16.86 24.69 -6.24
N TYR A 196 17.38 25.50 -7.19
CA TYR A 196 18.16 26.75 -6.95
C TYR A 196 18.70 27.41 -8.25
N ASN A 197 19.24 28.64 -8.17
CA ASN A 197 19.93 29.36 -9.26
C ASN A 197 21.29 29.95 -8.81
N ASP A 198 22.31 29.79 -9.66
CA ASP A 198 23.60 30.51 -9.82
C ASP A 198 24.12 31.54 -8.79
N VAL A 199 25.41 31.40 -8.42
CA VAL A 199 26.41 32.50 -8.44
C VAL A 199 27.74 31.94 -9.03
N ASP A 200 28.62 32.83 -9.49
CA ASP A 200 29.70 32.65 -10.49
C ASP A 200 31.11 32.34 -9.90
N ASP A 201 32.13 32.51 -10.74
CA ASP A 201 33.59 32.44 -10.56
C ASP A 201 34.25 31.03 -10.64
N GLY A 202 35.24 30.77 -11.50
CA GLY A 202 35.75 31.58 -12.62
C GLY A 202 37.27 31.43 -12.82
N ASP A 203 37.70 30.83 -13.93
CA ASP A 203 39.03 31.08 -14.50
C ASP A 203 39.11 30.59 -15.97
N GLY A 204 39.86 31.29 -16.83
CA GLY A 204 39.87 31.05 -18.28
C GLY A 204 41.26 31.05 -18.90
N ILE A 205 41.46 30.23 -19.94
CA ILE A 205 42.69 30.19 -20.77
C ILE A 205 42.34 30.23 -22.27
N LEU A 206 43.24 30.84 -23.04
CA LEU A 206 43.05 31.29 -24.44
C LEU A 206 43.31 30.21 -25.51
N TYR A 207 43.18 30.66 -26.78
CA TYR A 207 43.46 30.00 -28.07
C TYR A 207 42.31 29.18 -28.69
N GLY A 208 42.03 29.28 -30.01
CA GLY A 208 42.56 30.24 -30.98
C GLY A 208 42.36 29.88 -32.46
N GLU A 209 41.57 30.69 -33.17
CA GLU A 209 41.49 30.90 -34.64
C GLU A 209 41.20 29.72 -35.62
N SER A 210 40.60 30.09 -36.76
CA SER A 210 40.49 29.33 -38.03
C SER A 210 39.52 28.12 -38.04
N SER A 211 38.84 27.75 -39.14
CA SER A 211 38.62 28.44 -40.43
C SER A 211 37.33 27.91 -41.11
N ALA A 212 36.88 28.61 -42.17
CA ALA A 212 35.76 28.24 -43.04
C ALA A 212 36.14 28.59 -44.50
N PRO A 213 35.31 28.35 -45.55
CA PRO A 213 34.34 27.28 -45.84
C PRO A 213 34.84 26.57 -47.15
N PRO A 214 34.18 26.48 -48.35
CA PRO A 214 32.77 26.37 -48.79
C PRO A 214 32.54 25.26 -49.89
N VAL A 215 31.48 25.37 -50.73
CA VAL A 215 31.30 24.81 -52.11
C VAL A 215 30.89 23.31 -52.22
N THR A 216 29.89 22.87 -53.02
CA THR A 216 28.79 23.52 -53.80
C THR A 216 27.59 22.56 -54.03
N ALA A 217 26.44 23.16 -54.37
CA ALA A 217 25.21 22.52 -54.85
C ALA A 217 25.28 21.81 -56.22
N ILE A 218 24.21 21.09 -56.57
CA ILE A 218 23.61 21.00 -57.93
C ILE A 218 22.10 20.73 -57.79
N ALA A 219 21.29 21.18 -58.75
CA ALA A 219 19.84 20.94 -58.80
C ALA A 219 19.41 20.55 -60.23
N SER A 220 18.25 19.90 -60.38
CA SER A 220 17.50 19.84 -61.66
C SER A 220 16.03 19.44 -61.47
N VAL A 221 15.22 19.80 -62.47
CA VAL A 221 13.74 19.78 -62.48
C VAL A 221 13.28 18.92 -63.67
N MET A 222 12.16 18.18 -63.57
CA MET A 222 11.15 18.09 -64.67
C MET A 222 9.83 17.35 -64.35
N ILE A 223 8.78 17.81 -65.04
CA ILE A 223 7.33 17.50 -65.08
C ILE A 223 6.87 18.01 -66.51
N PRO A 224 5.73 17.63 -67.18
CA PRO A 224 4.61 16.71 -66.87
C PRO A 224 4.28 15.63 -67.96
N ALA A 225 3.23 14.83 -67.69
CA ALA A 225 2.40 14.12 -68.70
C ALA A 225 0.87 14.22 -68.38
N ILE A 226 0.01 13.56 -69.18
CA ILE A 226 -1.07 14.26 -69.91
C ILE A 226 -2.25 13.34 -70.37
N LEU A 227 -3.43 13.93 -70.69
CA LEU A 227 -4.68 13.34 -71.30
C LEU A 227 -5.55 12.43 -70.37
N PHE A 228 -6.82 12.76 -70.05
CA PHE A 228 -8.13 12.62 -70.78
C PHE A 228 -8.83 11.25 -70.61
N SER A 229 -10.17 11.06 -70.59
CA SER A 229 -11.34 11.99 -70.50
C SER A 229 -12.70 11.22 -70.43
N PHE A 230 -13.78 11.88 -69.94
CA PHE A 230 -15.23 11.66 -70.28
C PHE A 230 -15.94 10.34 -69.83
N PHE A 231 -17.28 10.21 -69.64
CA PHE A 231 -18.42 11.12 -69.28
C PHE A 231 -19.71 10.26 -69.03
N PHE A 232 -20.73 10.78 -68.30
CA PHE A 232 -22.14 10.26 -68.15
C PHE A 232 -22.30 8.84 -67.48
N SER A 233 -23.46 8.40 -66.94
CA SER A 233 -24.80 9.00 -66.78
C SER A 233 -25.59 8.48 -65.56
N LEU A 234 -26.59 9.26 -65.12
CA LEU A 234 -27.97 8.97 -64.62
C LEU A 234 -28.45 7.49 -64.44
N THR A 235 -29.44 7.10 -63.60
CA THR A 235 -30.59 7.82 -62.98
C THR A 235 -31.29 6.98 -61.89
N PHE A 236 -31.99 7.61 -60.91
CA PHE A 236 -33.32 7.29 -60.31
C PHE A 236 -33.65 5.85 -59.76
N SER A 237 -34.59 5.61 -58.82
CA SER A 237 -35.28 6.46 -57.82
C SER A 237 -36.15 5.66 -56.81
N ILE A 238 -36.35 6.22 -55.61
CA ILE A 238 -37.56 6.27 -54.75
C ILE A 238 -38.43 5.00 -54.56
N PHE A 239 -38.53 4.49 -53.31
CA PHE A 239 -39.74 4.29 -52.46
C PHE A 239 -39.33 3.34 -51.28
N HIS A 240 -39.25 3.68 -49.99
CA HIS A 240 -40.07 4.46 -49.03
C HIS A 240 -41.09 3.60 -48.25
N CYS A 241 -40.95 3.59 -46.91
CA CYS A 241 -41.93 3.10 -45.89
C CYS A 241 -42.18 1.56 -45.78
N THR A 242 -42.55 0.98 -44.62
CA THR A 242 -42.86 1.54 -43.27
C THR A 242 -42.77 0.48 -42.13
N LEU A 243 -42.52 0.95 -40.90
CA LEU A 243 -43.08 0.52 -39.59
C LEU A 243 -42.96 -0.93 -39.04
N ASN A 244 -42.29 -1.00 -37.87
CA ASN A 244 -42.77 -1.54 -36.58
C ASN A 244 -42.75 -3.05 -36.18
N SER A 245 -42.30 -3.19 -34.92
CA SER A 245 -42.83 -4.05 -33.83
C SER A 245 -42.35 -5.51 -33.65
N CYS A 246 -41.57 -5.67 -32.58
CA CYS A 246 -41.57 -6.72 -31.56
C CYS A 246 -42.55 -7.91 -31.70
N HIS A 247 -42.04 -9.14 -31.52
CA HIS A 247 -42.25 -9.90 -30.28
C HIS A 247 -41.33 -11.14 -30.16
N HIS A 248 -41.26 -11.75 -28.96
CA HIS A 248 -40.57 -13.02 -28.67
C HIS A 248 -41.19 -14.23 -29.39
N PHE A 249 -40.42 -15.33 -29.51
CA PHE A 249 -40.70 -16.70 -29.00
C PHE A 249 -39.61 -17.67 -29.54
N THR A 250 -38.59 -18.10 -28.77
CA THR A 250 -38.49 -19.36 -27.99
C THR A 250 -38.84 -20.70 -28.68
N HIS A 251 -37.82 -21.58 -28.74
CA HIS A 251 -37.84 -23.07 -28.81
C HIS A 251 -38.55 -23.88 -29.93
N SER A 252 -37.74 -24.56 -30.75
CA SER A 252 -37.73 -26.05 -30.93
C SER A 252 -36.46 -26.44 -31.72
N LYS A 253 -35.63 -27.43 -31.40
CA LYS A 253 -35.78 -28.89 -31.15
C LYS A 253 -36.30 -29.71 -32.34
N LEU A 254 -35.39 -30.43 -33.02
CA LEU A 254 -35.68 -31.68 -33.74
C LEU A 254 -34.40 -32.54 -33.93
N PHE A 255 -34.55 -33.87 -33.88
CA PHE A 255 -33.52 -34.93 -34.04
C PHE A 255 -34.04 -35.93 -35.10
N PRO A 256 -33.18 -36.57 -35.92
CA PRO A 256 -32.65 -37.91 -35.59
C PRO A 256 -31.15 -38.08 -35.98
N LYS A 257 -30.31 -39.01 -35.50
CA LYS A 257 -30.38 -40.34 -34.83
C LYS A 257 -30.13 -41.54 -35.80
N MET A 258 -29.21 -42.44 -35.39
CA MET A 258 -28.65 -43.62 -36.11
C MET A 258 -27.64 -43.29 -37.23
N GLN A 259 -26.66 -44.15 -37.59
CA GLN A 259 -26.41 -45.55 -37.23
C GLN A 259 -24.90 -45.91 -37.17
N THR A 260 -24.55 -47.06 -36.61
CA THR A 260 -23.17 -47.61 -36.47
C THR A 260 -22.86 -48.71 -37.50
N LEU A 261 -21.62 -48.84 -38.00
CA LEU A 261 -20.99 -50.12 -38.42
C LEU A 261 -19.47 -49.99 -38.75
N SER A 262 -18.82 -51.13 -39.07
CA SER A 262 -17.39 -51.47 -38.95
C SER A 262 -16.43 -51.21 -40.14
N PHE A 263 -15.11 -51.33 -39.85
CA PHE A 263 -13.91 -51.66 -40.70
C PHE A 263 -14.14 -52.62 -41.92
N PRO A 264 -13.20 -52.81 -42.92
CA PRO A 264 -11.71 -52.74 -42.84
C PRO A 264 -10.83 -52.36 -44.10
N LEU A 265 -9.48 -52.22 -43.91
CA LEU A 265 -8.32 -52.41 -44.86
C LEU A 265 -8.26 -51.60 -46.20
N PHE A 266 -7.18 -51.48 -47.02
CA PHE A 266 -5.79 -52.02 -47.20
C PHE A 266 -4.78 -50.82 -47.34
N THR A 267 -3.57 -50.70 -46.76
CA THR A 267 -2.23 -51.38 -46.86
C THR A 267 -1.33 -51.13 -48.10
N HIS A 268 -0.08 -50.70 -47.85
CA HIS A 268 1.21 -51.22 -48.38
C HIS A 268 2.31 -50.79 -47.34
N SER A 269 3.19 -51.62 -46.74
CA SER A 269 4.16 -52.64 -47.23
C SER A 269 5.40 -51.99 -47.89
N LEU A 270 6.68 -52.25 -47.58
CA LEU A 270 7.45 -53.37 -46.97
C LEU A 270 8.75 -52.79 -46.29
N SER A 271 9.59 -53.47 -45.49
CA SER A 271 9.60 -54.82 -44.86
C SER A 271 10.70 -54.94 -43.78
N SER A 272 10.60 -55.99 -42.92
CA SER A 272 11.69 -56.69 -42.19
C SER A 272 12.46 -55.92 -41.08
N LEU A 273 13.11 -56.52 -40.07
CA LEU A 273 13.13 -57.85 -39.37
C LEU A 273 13.95 -57.64 -38.04
N ILE A 274 13.97 -58.44 -36.97
CA ILE A 274 13.35 -59.74 -36.58
C ILE A 274 12.91 -59.66 -35.08
N ASN A 275 12.88 -60.77 -34.33
CA ASN A 275 12.43 -60.93 -32.92
C ASN A 275 12.92 -62.32 -32.38
N PRO A 276 12.64 -62.81 -31.14
CA PRO A 276 12.57 -62.21 -29.79
C PRO A 276 13.13 -63.13 -28.63
N LEU A 277 12.79 -62.83 -27.35
CA LEU A 277 12.54 -63.73 -26.18
C LEU A 277 13.66 -64.32 -25.24
N SER A 278 13.61 -63.88 -23.96
CA SER A 278 13.56 -64.72 -22.71
C SER A 278 14.90 -65.24 -22.04
N PRO A 279 14.92 -65.98 -20.88
CA PRO A 279 15.40 -65.39 -19.60
C PRO A 279 16.30 -66.24 -18.62
N PHE A 280 17.05 -65.57 -17.72
CA PHE A 280 17.84 -66.14 -16.56
C PHE A 280 18.96 -67.17 -16.93
N PRO A 281 19.85 -67.69 -16.02
CA PRO A 281 20.05 -67.50 -14.58
C PRO A 281 21.50 -67.08 -14.17
N SER A 282 22.15 -67.75 -13.19
CA SER A 282 23.29 -67.30 -12.34
C SER A 282 24.58 -68.18 -12.38
N LEU A 283 25.61 -67.84 -11.57
CA LEU A 283 26.88 -68.56 -11.16
C LEU A 283 28.18 -68.13 -11.91
N THR A 284 29.17 -67.44 -11.28
CA THR A 284 30.33 -67.88 -10.42
C THR A 284 31.41 -68.72 -11.14
N HIS A 285 32.73 -68.45 -11.05
CA HIS A 285 33.58 -68.67 -9.86
C HIS A 285 35.07 -68.20 -9.95
N PHE A 286 35.69 -67.96 -8.77
CA PHE A 286 37.11 -68.18 -8.35
C PHE A 286 38.33 -67.50 -9.06
N SER A 287 39.53 -67.37 -8.44
CA SER A 287 40.10 -67.79 -7.12
C SER A 287 41.12 -66.76 -6.55
N SER A 288 41.43 -66.54 -5.26
CA SER A 288 41.13 -67.10 -3.91
C SER A 288 42.23 -67.93 -3.18
N LEU A 289 43.09 -67.26 -2.39
CA LEU A 289 43.98 -67.80 -1.31
C LEU A 289 44.03 -66.72 -0.18
N SER A 290 43.76 -66.87 1.13
CA SER A 290 43.94 -67.91 2.19
C SER A 290 45.17 -67.60 3.12
N VAL A 291 45.24 -67.81 4.45
CA VAL A 291 44.67 -68.85 5.36
C VAL A 291 44.55 -68.38 6.86
N SER A 292 43.39 -68.60 7.51
CA SER A 292 43.16 -68.81 8.99
C SER A 292 43.56 -67.71 10.03
N HIS A 293 43.22 -67.77 11.35
CA HIS A 293 42.56 -68.81 12.17
C HIS A 293 41.60 -68.23 13.25
N VAL A 294 41.11 -69.07 14.18
CA VAL A 294 39.83 -68.96 14.92
C VAL A 294 40.00 -68.55 16.40
N THR A 295 38.87 -68.21 17.06
CA THR A 295 38.53 -68.26 18.52
C THR A 295 38.54 -66.94 19.30
N ALA A 296 37.69 -66.87 20.33
CA ALA A 296 37.39 -65.67 21.13
C ALA A 296 37.47 -65.92 22.64
N ARG A 297 37.79 -64.89 23.44
CA ARG A 297 37.29 -64.66 24.82
C ARG A 297 37.79 -63.35 25.47
N ARG A 298 36.88 -62.72 26.23
CA ARG A 298 37.03 -61.96 27.50
C ARG A 298 38.40 -61.39 27.94
N SER A 299 38.42 -60.05 28.07
CA SER A 299 38.80 -59.22 29.24
C SER A 299 40.21 -59.24 29.90
N ILE A 300 40.80 -58.05 30.04
CA ILE A 300 41.43 -57.41 31.25
C ILE A 300 42.54 -58.23 31.96
N PRO A 301 43.80 -57.74 32.09
CA PRO A 301 44.19 -56.53 32.88
C PRO A 301 45.26 -55.63 32.15
N LEU A 302 45.91 -54.57 32.70
CA LEU A 302 46.23 -54.13 34.07
C LEU A 302 46.08 -52.59 34.32
N GLN A 303 45.56 -52.27 35.50
CA GLN A 303 46.08 -51.36 36.55
C GLN A 303 46.70 -49.97 36.26
N ALA A 304 46.08 -48.94 36.85
CA ALA A 304 46.74 -47.90 37.64
C ALA A 304 45.85 -47.55 38.86
N SER A 305 46.42 -47.15 40.00
CA SER A 305 45.72 -47.16 41.30
C SER A 305 45.12 -45.82 41.75
N THR A 306 43.80 -45.83 41.91
CA THR A 306 43.03 -45.27 43.05
C THR A 306 43.75 -44.37 44.07
N ARG A 307 43.23 -43.15 44.23
CA ARG A 307 42.98 -42.51 45.54
C ARG A 307 41.60 -41.86 45.51
N ASP A 308 40.88 -41.94 46.62
CA ASP A 308 39.45 -41.61 46.68
C ASP A 308 39.16 -40.11 46.73
N SER A 309 38.10 -39.69 46.04
CA SER A 309 37.31 -38.51 46.40
C SER A 309 35.83 -38.79 46.10
N ALA A 310 34.98 -38.68 47.12
CA ALA A 310 33.55 -39.00 47.01
C ALA A 310 32.74 -37.72 46.77
N PHE A 311 32.25 -37.54 45.53
CA PHE A 311 31.38 -36.41 45.17
C PHE A 311 29.95 -36.85 44.87
N SER A 312 29.21 -37.06 45.96
CA SER A 312 27.82 -36.63 46.17
C SER A 312 26.84 -36.70 44.98
N SER A 313 26.13 -37.82 44.86
CA SER A 313 24.84 -37.87 44.16
C SER A 313 23.75 -37.09 44.91
N SER A 314 22.73 -36.65 44.20
CA SER A 314 21.50 -36.11 44.82
C SER A 314 20.76 -37.22 45.57
N THR A 315 20.12 -36.90 46.69
CA THR A 315 19.47 -37.89 47.57
C THR A 315 18.08 -37.46 48.05
N VAL A 316 17.21 -38.46 48.26
CA VAL A 316 15.84 -38.29 48.77
C VAL A 316 15.62 -39.26 49.92
N ALA A 317 15.51 -38.73 51.14
CA ALA A 317 15.19 -39.48 52.35
C ALA A 317 13.76 -39.18 52.84
N VAL A 318 13.26 -39.99 53.77
CA VAL A 318 12.05 -39.71 54.55
C VAL A 318 12.40 -39.73 56.03
N ASP A 319 11.98 -38.69 56.75
CA ASP A 319 12.47 -38.29 58.06
C ASP A 319 11.30 -38.08 59.04
N ASN A 320 10.56 -39.16 59.30
CA ASN A 320 9.27 -39.12 59.98
C ASN A 320 9.34 -39.05 61.52
N SER A 321 10.52 -38.80 62.12
CA SER A 321 10.71 -38.78 63.59
C SER A 321 10.14 -37.55 64.28
N ASP A 322 10.23 -36.36 63.66
CA ASP A 322 9.88 -35.06 64.27
C ASP A 322 8.60 -34.43 63.70
N ALA A 323 7.68 -35.23 63.17
CA ALA A 323 6.38 -34.77 62.69
C ALA A 323 5.25 -35.75 63.08
N GLY A 324 4.29 -35.30 63.88
CA GLY A 324 3.09 -36.07 64.21
C GLY A 324 2.20 -36.29 62.99
N ASP A 325 1.84 -35.19 62.33
CA ASP A 325 0.68 -35.15 61.42
C ASP A 325 1.03 -35.18 59.92
N SER A 326 2.31 -35.05 59.56
CA SER A 326 2.79 -35.03 58.16
C SER A 326 3.94 -36.01 57.94
N THR A 327 4.14 -36.44 56.69
CA THR A 327 5.34 -37.18 56.25
C THR A 327 6.40 -36.19 55.79
N VAL A 328 7.66 -36.37 56.21
CA VAL A 328 8.75 -35.44 55.87
C VAL A 328 9.66 -36.03 54.81
N PHE A 329 9.73 -35.42 53.63
CA PHE A 329 10.70 -35.77 52.57
C PHE A 329 11.88 -34.82 52.62
N VAL A 330 13.09 -35.35 52.80
CA VAL A 330 14.34 -34.56 52.83
C VAL A 330 15.06 -34.77 51.50
N ILE A 331 15.18 -33.68 50.72
CA ILE A 331 15.77 -33.70 49.38
C ILE A 331 17.06 -32.87 49.40
N ARG A 332 18.18 -33.48 49.04
CA ARG A 332 19.50 -32.84 48.89
C ARG A 332 19.91 -32.86 47.42
N ALA A 333 20.06 -31.68 46.81
CA ALA A 333 20.29 -31.53 45.38
C ALA A 333 21.08 -30.26 45.05
N ARG A 334 21.78 -30.25 43.90
CA ARG A 334 22.38 -29.03 43.36
C ARG A 334 21.30 -28.01 43.00
N ASN A 335 21.57 -26.73 43.29
CA ASN A 335 20.63 -25.67 42.95
C ASN A 335 20.57 -25.43 41.43
N ARG A 336 19.36 -25.46 40.85
CA ARG A 336 19.11 -25.11 39.44
C ARG A 336 17.71 -24.50 39.27
N ILE A 337 17.58 -23.57 38.32
CA ILE A 337 16.32 -22.87 38.02
C ILE A 337 15.21 -23.89 37.71
N GLY A 338 14.00 -23.64 38.21
CA GLY A 338 12.83 -24.51 37.99
C GLY A 338 12.77 -25.78 38.85
N LEU A 339 13.85 -26.24 39.50
CA LEU A 339 13.85 -27.53 40.22
C LEU A 339 12.81 -27.59 41.37
N LEU A 340 12.53 -26.46 42.03
CA LEU A 340 11.47 -26.40 43.04
C LEU A 340 10.06 -26.60 42.44
N GLN A 341 9.82 -26.11 41.23
CA GLN A 341 8.56 -26.33 40.50
C GLN A 341 8.45 -27.80 40.07
N VAL A 342 9.55 -28.43 39.63
CA VAL A 342 9.61 -29.86 39.30
C VAL A 342 9.26 -30.72 40.51
N ILE A 343 9.90 -30.50 41.66
CA ILE A 343 9.62 -31.24 42.91
C ILE A 343 8.15 -31.07 43.34
N THR A 344 7.65 -29.83 43.35
CA THR A 344 6.26 -29.54 43.75
C THR A 344 5.25 -30.14 42.76
N ARG A 345 5.59 -30.20 41.46
CA ARG A 345 4.79 -30.87 40.43
C ARG A 345 4.74 -32.38 40.64
N VAL A 346 5.83 -33.02 41.07
CA VAL A 346 5.84 -34.47 41.40
C VAL A 346 4.88 -34.76 42.56
N PHE A 347 4.94 -34.00 43.67
CA PHE A 347 3.98 -34.15 44.77
C PHE A 347 2.53 -33.96 44.30
N LYS A 348 2.25 -32.90 43.54
CA LYS A 348 0.90 -32.61 43.01
C LYS A 348 0.38 -33.69 42.05
N VAL A 349 1.24 -34.25 41.19
CA VAL A 349 0.88 -35.36 40.27
C VAL A 349 0.63 -36.67 41.02
N LEU A 350 1.31 -36.89 42.15
CA LEU A 350 1.06 -38.04 43.04
C LEU A 350 -0.18 -37.87 43.93
N GLY A 351 -0.87 -36.73 43.87
CA GLY A 351 -2.08 -36.44 44.65
C GLY A 351 -1.80 -36.01 46.09
N LEU A 352 -0.63 -35.43 46.34
CA LEU A 352 -0.13 -35.08 47.68
C LEU A 352 -0.10 -33.56 47.90
N THR A 353 -0.39 -33.16 49.13
CA THR A 353 -0.39 -31.75 49.57
C THR A 353 0.93 -31.43 50.25
N VAL A 354 1.53 -30.27 49.95
CA VAL A 354 2.74 -29.79 50.64
C VAL A 354 2.31 -28.73 51.65
N ASP A 355 2.30 -29.09 52.93
CA ASP A 355 1.79 -28.24 54.01
C ASP A 355 2.77 -27.13 54.40
N ARG A 356 4.07 -27.46 54.38
CA ARG A 356 5.18 -26.49 54.54
C ARG A 356 6.47 -27.07 53.96
N ALA A 357 7.44 -26.21 53.67
CA ALA A 357 8.80 -26.61 53.32
C ALA A 357 9.83 -25.71 53.99
N THR A 358 10.91 -26.30 54.53
CA THR A 358 12.08 -25.56 55.03
C THR A 358 13.24 -25.64 54.03
N VAL A 359 14.18 -24.70 54.11
CA VAL A 359 15.34 -24.62 53.23
C VAL A 359 16.60 -24.38 54.04
N GLU A 360 17.58 -25.26 53.87
CA GLU A 360 18.93 -25.19 54.40
C GLU A 360 19.91 -25.27 53.22
N PHE A 361 21.09 -24.64 53.34
CA PHE A 361 22.08 -24.57 52.26
C PHE A 361 23.43 -25.12 52.73
N GLU A 362 24.01 -26.05 51.96
CA GLU A 362 25.32 -26.65 52.17
C GLU A 362 26.18 -26.44 50.92
N GLY A 363 26.68 -25.21 50.73
CA GLY A 363 27.40 -24.81 49.52
C GLY A 363 26.50 -24.87 48.28
N ASP A 364 26.98 -25.51 47.21
CA ASP A 364 26.26 -25.66 45.92
C ASP A 364 24.96 -26.50 46.03
N PHE A 365 24.76 -27.20 47.15
CA PHE A 365 23.61 -28.06 47.39
C PHE A 365 22.62 -27.40 48.35
N PHE A 366 21.34 -27.41 48.00
CA PHE A 366 20.28 -27.16 48.96
C PHE A 366 19.82 -28.47 49.61
N VAL A 367 19.45 -28.39 50.88
CA VAL A 367 18.67 -29.40 51.59
C VAL A 367 17.30 -28.80 51.85
N LYS A 368 16.24 -29.42 51.34
CA LYS A 368 14.85 -29.02 51.63
C LYS A 368 14.09 -30.15 52.31
N LYS A 369 13.49 -29.85 53.46
CA LYS A 369 12.49 -30.73 54.09
C LYS A 369 11.10 -30.30 53.65
N PHE A 370 10.39 -31.15 52.92
CA PHE A 370 9.00 -30.96 52.53
C PHE A 370 8.11 -31.76 53.50
N PHE A 371 7.15 -31.09 54.13
CA PHE A 371 6.15 -31.72 54.97
C PHE A 371 4.90 -31.95 54.12
N VAL A 372 4.48 -33.21 54.01
CA VAL A 372 3.57 -33.69 52.98
C VAL A 372 2.49 -34.59 53.57
N THR A 373 1.25 -34.36 53.15
CA THR A 373 0.06 -35.15 53.51
C THR A 373 -0.63 -35.71 52.27
N ASP A 374 -1.51 -36.70 52.48
CA ASP A 374 -2.36 -37.25 51.42
C ASP A 374 -3.49 -36.28 51.01
N SER A 375 -4.32 -36.68 50.03
CA SER A 375 -5.46 -35.87 49.56
C SER A 375 -6.57 -35.64 50.60
N HIS A 376 -6.45 -36.23 51.79
CA HIS A 376 -7.39 -36.10 52.90
C HIS A 376 -6.74 -35.46 54.15
N GLY A 377 -5.48 -35.00 54.05
CA GLY A 377 -4.74 -34.36 55.14
C GLY A 377 -4.06 -35.32 56.13
N ASN A 378 -3.89 -36.60 55.78
CA ASN A 378 -3.27 -37.60 56.65
C ASN A 378 -1.79 -37.82 56.34
N LYS A 379 -1.06 -38.32 57.33
CA LYS A 379 0.32 -38.79 57.20
C LYS A 379 0.40 -40.04 56.31
N ILE A 380 1.45 -40.08 55.48
CA ILE A 380 1.70 -41.20 54.54
C ILE A 380 2.57 -42.23 55.26
N GLU A 381 1.96 -43.29 55.76
CA GLU A 381 2.65 -44.37 56.50
C GLU A 381 2.84 -45.66 55.68
N ASP A 382 2.17 -45.79 54.52
CA ASP A 382 2.31 -46.94 53.62
C ASP A 382 3.70 -47.01 52.97
N SER A 383 4.41 -48.14 53.17
CA SER A 383 5.80 -48.30 52.71
C SER A 383 5.92 -48.30 51.18
N ASP A 384 4.97 -48.91 50.48
CA ASP A 384 5.00 -49.00 49.01
C ASP A 384 4.79 -47.61 48.38
N SER A 385 3.85 -46.83 48.93
CA SER A 385 3.65 -45.44 48.55
C SER A 385 4.88 -44.58 48.86
N LEU A 386 5.47 -44.71 50.06
CA LEU A 386 6.69 -43.97 50.43
C LEU A 386 7.86 -44.27 49.49
N GLU A 387 8.09 -45.53 49.11
CA GLU A 387 9.16 -45.87 48.16
C GLU A 387 8.85 -45.36 46.75
N ARG A 388 7.60 -45.45 46.30
CA ARG A 388 7.15 -44.90 45.02
C ARG A 388 7.37 -43.39 44.92
N ILE A 389 7.05 -42.64 46.00
CA ILE A 389 7.27 -41.18 46.06
C ILE A 389 8.78 -40.87 46.06
N LYS A 390 9.58 -41.57 46.87
CA LYS A 390 11.05 -41.44 46.88
C LYS A 390 11.65 -41.65 45.49
N ARG A 391 11.19 -42.68 44.75
CA ARG A 391 11.69 -43.01 43.41
C ARG A 391 11.37 -41.91 42.39
N ALA A 392 10.12 -41.46 42.33
CA ALA A 392 9.69 -40.39 41.42
C ALA A 392 10.40 -39.04 41.71
N LEU A 393 10.67 -38.75 42.98
CA LEU A 393 11.48 -37.58 43.37
C LEU A 393 12.95 -37.74 42.98
N ALA A 394 13.54 -38.92 43.20
CA ALA A 394 14.94 -39.19 42.85
C ALA A 394 15.19 -39.09 41.33
N GLU A 395 14.27 -39.60 40.51
CA GLU A 395 14.28 -39.46 39.05
C GLU A 395 14.19 -37.97 38.64
N ALA A 396 13.23 -37.23 39.18
CA ALA A 396 13.00 -35.82 38.85
C ALA A 396 14.13 -34.86 39.31
N VAL A 397 14.88 -35.26 40.33
CA VAL A 397 16.02 -34.51 40.88
C VAL A 397 17.35 -34.94 40.24
N GLY A 398 17.48 -36.19 39.80
CA GLY A 398 18.68 -36.75 39.17
C GLY A 398 18.78 -36.60 37.65
N GLY A 399 17.68 -36.31 36.95
CA GLY A 399 17.69 -36.13 35.49
C GLY A 399 18.26 -34.77 35.07
N ASP A 400 19.30 -34.76 34.24
CA ASP A 400 19.77 -33.59 33.48
C ASP A 400 19.15 -33.59 32.08
N GLY A 401 17.95 -33.00 31.97
CA GLY A 401 17.18 -32.92 30.72
C GLY A 401 15.66 -33.00 30.96
N ASP A 402 14.91 -32.33 30.09
CA ASP A 402 13.43 -32.25 29.97
C ASP A 402 12.56 -33.03 30.99
N GLY A 403 11.91 -32.28 31.90
CA GLY A 403 11.20 -32.81 33.08
C GLY A 403 9.84 -33.46 32.79
N THR A 404 9.84 -34.65 32.18
CA THR A 404 8.63 -35.44 31.85
C THR A 404 8.49 -36.74 32.69
N VAL A 405 8.12 -36.60 33.97
CA VAL A 405 7.85 -37.76 34.85
C VAL A 405 6.51 -38.42 34.50
N LEU A 406 6.52 -39.68 34.07
CA LEU A 406 5.34 -40.46 33.70
C LEU A 406 4.67 -41.12 34.92
N VAL A 407 3.54 -40.57 35.37
CA VAL A 407 2.64 -41.23 36.34
C VAL A 407 1.22 -41.26 35.81
N ALA A 408 0.65 -42.46 35.67
CA ALA A 408 -0.73 -42.67 35.24
C ALA A 408 -1.66 -42.94 36.44
N ARG A 409 -2.82 -42.26 36.47
CA ARG A 409 -4.02 -42.62 37.27
C ARG A 409 -5.30 -42.05 36.59
N PRO A 410 -6.53 -42.43 37.03
CA PRO A 410 -7.68 -42.58 36.12
C PRO A 410 -8.55 -41.32 35.92
N ALA A 411 -9.50 -41.42 34.99
CA ALA A 411 -10.29 -40.31 34.47
C ALA A 411 -11.68 -40.13 35.11
N ALA A 412 -12.06 -38.88 35.38
CA ALA A 412 -13.44 -38.38 35.47
C ALA A 412 -13.46 -36.84 35.37
N GLY A 413 -14.54 -36.26 34.83
CA GLY A 413 -14.85 -34.82 34.95
C GLY A 413 -14.29 -33.89 33.85
N ASN A 414 -15.20 -33.12 33.24
CA ASN A 414 -14.93 -31.97 32.36
C ASN A 414 -14.90 -30.66 33.22
N PRO A 415 -14.40 -29.48 32.77
CA PRO A 415 -14.59 -28.96 31.41
C PRO A 415 -13.40 -28.23 30.74
N GLY A 416 -13.53 -28.04 29.42
CA GLY A 416 -13.31 -26.72 28.81
C GLY A 416 -11.98 -26.43 28.10
N VAL A 417 -10.91 -27.18 28.36
CA VAL A 417 -9.63 -27.00 27.63
C VAL A 417 -9.46 -28.09 26.58
N VAL A 418 -9.20 -27.70 25.32
CA VAL A 418 -8.85 -28.65 24.25
C VAL A 418 -7.39 -29.08 24.39
N VAL A 419 -7.11 -29.84 25.45
CA VAL A 419 -5.84 -30.54 25.62
C VAL A 419 -5.76 -31.64 24.56
N ARG A 420 -4.95 -31.43 23.51
CA ARG A 420 -4.51 -32.54 22.66
C ARG A 420 -3.89 -33.59 23.58
N ARG A 421 -4.44 -34.82 23.59
CA ARG A 421 -4.00 -35.90 24.50
C ARG A 421 -2.48 -36.07 24.43
N PRO A 422 -1.71 -35.79 25.49
CA PRO A 422 -0.30 -36.11 25.52
C PRO A 422 -0.16 -37.64 25.59
N GLY A 423 0.61 -38.24 24.67
CA GLY A 423 0.83 -39.69 24.67
C GLY A 423 0.03 -40.50 23.65
N LEU A 424 0.07 -40.09 22.38
CA LEU A 424 0.38 -41.07 21.33
C LEU A 424 1.65 -40.61 20.63
N VAL A 425 2.67 -41.47 20.58
CA VAL A 425 3.71 -41.35 19.57
C VAL A 425 3.08 -41.86 18.28
N GLU A 426 2.35 -40.97 17.60
CA GLU A 426 1.64 -41.31 16.38
C GLU A 426 2.66 -41.75 15.32
N GLY A 427 2.80 -43.06 15.14
CA GLY A 427 3.59 -43.62 14.05
C GLY A 427 3.10 -43.08 12.72
N ASP A 428 3.96 -43.02 11.71
CA ASP A 428 3.62 -42.38 10.43
C ASP A 428 2.32 -42.92 9.81
N GLY A 429 1.98 -44.19 10.04
CA GLY A 429 0.70 -44.77 9.65
C GLY A 429 -0.55 -44.15 10.32
N GLU A 430 -0.50 -43.74 11.59
CA GLU A 430 -1.63 -43.06 12.24
C GLU A 430 -1.76 -41.60 11.79
N ARG A 431 -0.64 -40.86 11.70
CA ARG A 431 -0.64 -39.50 11.15
C ARG A 431 -1.13 -39.50 9.71
N ARG A 432 -0.69 -40.48 8.91
CA ARG A 432 -1.14 -40.73 7.55
C ARG A 432 -2.64 -41.09 7.49
N ALA A 433 -3.12 -42.03 8.30
CA ALA A 433 -4.55 -42.39 8.31
C ALA A 433 -5.45 -41.22 8.76
N LYS A 434 -4.97 -40.34 9.67
CA LYS A 434 -5.67 -39.10 10.02
C LYS A 434 -5.64 -38.09 8.87
N ALA A 435 -4.51 -37.92 8.19
CA ALA A 435 -4.40 -37.06 7.01
C ALA A 435 -5.31 -37.57 5.88
N GLU A 436 -5.21 -38.85 5.50
CA GLU A 436 -6.07 -39.51 4.52
C GLU A 436 -7.55 -39.41 4.88
N ARG A 437 -7.92 -39.47 6.18
CA ARG A 437 -9.29 -39.21 6.62
C ARG A 437 -9.70 -37.74 6.48
N MET A 438 -8.84 -36.78 6.81
CA MET A 438 -9.13 -35.35 6.60
C MET A 438 -9.26 -35.02 5.11
N PHE A 439 -8.37 -35.55 4.27
CA PHE A 439 -8.50 -35.48 2.81
C PHE A 439 -9.80 -36.13 2.32
N SER A 440 -10.19 -37.32 2.81
CA SER A 440 -11.46 -37.97 2.41
C SER A 440 -12.73 -37.17 2.77
N LEU A 441 -12.64 -36.22 3.70
CA LEU A 441 -13.73 -35.29 4.06
C LEU A 441 -13.71 -34.00 3.23
N MET A 442 -12.65 -33.77 2.46
CA MET A 442 -12.40 -32.60 1.60
C MET A 442 -11.91 -33.03 0.20
N ASP A 443 -12.29 -34.22 -0.26
CA ASP A 443 -11.70 -34.94 -1.41
C ASP A 443 -12.15 -34.38 -2.78
N GLY A 444 -12.86 -33.25 -2.77
CA GLY A 444 -13.35 -32.57 -3.96
C GLY A 444 -13.48 -31.07 -3.72
N PHE A 445 -13.00 -30.31 -4.69
CA PHE A 445 -13.08 -28.85 -4.73
C PHE A 445 -14.53 -28.35 -4.66
N LEU A 446 -14.71 -27.12 -4.16
CA LEU A 446 -16.00 -26.44 -4.17
C LEU A 446 -16.60 -26.40 -5.59
N LYS A 447 -17.87 -26.79 -5.70
CA LYS A 447 -18.57 -26.83 -6.99
C LYS A 447 -18.94 -25.43 -7.46
N ASN A 448 -18.91 -25.21 -8.76
CA ASN A 448 -19.25 -23.93 -9.40
C ASN A 448 -20.61 -23.98 -10.10
N ASP A 449 -21.49 -24.92 -9.75
CA ASP A 449 -22.89 -24.88 -10.19
C ASP A 449 -23.69 -23.83 -9.39
N PRO A 450 -24.69 -23.16 -10.00
CA PRO A 450 -25.42 -22.07 -9.34
C PRO A 450 -26.03 -22.43 -7.99
N PHE A 451 -26.54 -23.66 -7.83
CA PHE A 451 -27.13 -24.10 -6.55
C PHE A 451 -26.08 -24.26 -5.45
N SER A 452 -24.90 -24.76 -5.77
CA SER A 452 -23.79 -24.83 -4.81
C SER A 452 -23.28 -23.43 -4.47
N LEU A 453 -23.15 -22.52 -5.45
CA LEU A 453 -22.77 -21.12 -5.23
C LEU A 453 -23.78 -20.39 -4.32
N GLN A 454 -25.07 -20.53 -4.57
CA GLN A 454 -26.14 -19.99 -3.71
C GLN A 454 -26.03 -20.49 -2.27
N LYS A 455 -25.77 -21.80 -2.09
CA LYS A 455 -25.61 -22.41 -0.78
C LYS A 455 -24.39 -21.85 -0.05
N ASP A 456 -23.26 -21.66 -0.75
CA ASP A 456 -22.02 -21.14 -0.16
C ASP A 456 -22.19 -19.68 0.28
N ILE A 457 -22.79 -18.83 -0.57
CA ILE A 457 -23.16 -17.44 -0.21
C ILE A 457 -24.05 -17.44 1.04
N LEU A 458 -25.13 -18.23 1.07
CA LEU A 458 -26.04 -18.28 2.21
C LEU A 458 -25.40 -18.87 3.49
N ASN A 459 -24.40 -19.76 3.36
CA ASN A 459 -23.60 -20.20 4.50
C ASN A 459 -22.76 -19.05 5.06
N HIS A 460 -22.14 -18.21 4.21
CA HIS A 460 -21.39 -17.06 4.69
C HIS A 460 -22.29 -15.98 5.31
N VAL A 461 -23.50 -15.73 4.76
CA VAL A 461 -24.49 -14.85 5.39
C VAL A 461 -24.77 -15.32 6.83
N GLU A 462 -25.07 -16.60 7.04
CA GLU A 462 -25.54 -17.07 8.36
C GLU A 462 -24.42 -17.45 9.34
N TYR A 463 -23.23 -17.84 8.87
CA TYR A 463 -22.11 -18.30 9.73
C TYR A 463 -20.87 -17.40 9.73
N THR A 464 -20.67 -16.53 8.73
CA THR A 464 -19.50 -15.62 8.66
C THR A 464 -19.89 -14.18 8.98
N VAL A 465 -20.91 -13.64 8.29
CA VAL A 465 -21.50 -12.31 8.55
C VAL A 465 -22.47 -12.34 9.75
N ALA A 466 -22.83 -13.53 10.23
CA ALA A 466 -23.71 -13.79 11.38
C ALA A 466 -25.07 -13.06 11.26
N ARG A 467 -25.68 -13.16 10.07
CA ARG A 467 -27.00 -12.61 9.74
C ARG A 467 -28.04 -13.71 9.56
N SER A 468 -29.30 -13.32 9.40
CA SER A 468 -30.35 -14.28 9.08
C SER A 468 -30.47 -14.39 7.56
N ARG A 469 -30.58 -15.61 7.03
CA ARG A 469 -30.98 -15.86 5.62
C ARG A 469 -32.30 -15.19 5.18
N PHE A 470 -33.07 -14.62 6.11
CA PHE A 470 -34.32 -13.88 5.87
C PHE A 470 -34.18 -12.36 6.03
N ASN A 471 -33.01 -11.84 6.45
CA ASN A 471 -32.76 -10.42 6.66
C ASN A 471 -31.24 -10.12 6.64
N PHE A 472 -30.76 -9.65 5.49
CA PHE A 472 -29.44 -9.06 5.25
C PHE A 472 -29.57 -8.01 4.14
N ASP A 473 -28.59 -7.11 4.00
CA ASP A 473 -28.56 -6.06 2.96
C ASP A 473 -27.51 -6.33 1.87
N ASP A 474 -27.39 -5.41 0.90
CA ASP A 474 -26.47 -5.55 -0.24
C ASP A 474 -24.99 -5.58 0.18
N PHE A 475 -24.61 -4.88 1.27
CA PHE A 475 -23.24 -4.90 1.78
C PHE A 475 -22.92 -6.24 2.47
N GLU A 476 -23.89 -6.77 3.21
CA GLU A 476 -23.81 -8.09 3.84
C GLU A 476 -23.83 -9.23 2.80
N ALA A 477 -24.58 -9.05 1.71
CA ALA A 477 -24.56 -9.94 0.53
C ALA A 477 -23.20 -9.89 -0.20
N TYR A 478 -22.63 -8.69 -0.39
CA TYR A 478 -21.29 -8.49 -0.97
C TYR A 478 -20.19 -9.20 -0.15
N GLN A 479 -20.22 -9.09 1.19
CA GLN A 479 -19.24 -9.80 2.04
C GLN A 479 -19.37 -11.32 1.92
N ALA A 480 -20.62 -11.84 1.96
CA ALA A 480 -20.87 -13.27 1.84
C ALA A 480 -20.47 -13.83 0.45
N LEU A 481 -20.73 -13.06 -0.61
CA LEU A 481 -20.27 -13.33 -1.97
C LEU A 481 -18.73 -13.34 -2.06
N SER A 482 -18.08 -12.33 -1.50
CA SER A 482 -16.61 -12.20 -1.53
C SER A 482 -15.92 -13.33 -0.78
N HIS A 483 -16.47 -13.80 0.35
CA HIS A 483 -15.98 -15.00 1.02
C HIS A 483 -16.21 -16.27 0.20
N SER A 484 -17.37 -16.44 -0.45
CA SER A 484 -17.63 -17.57 -1.36
C SER A 484 -16.64 -17.61 -2.55
N VAL A 485 -16.17 -16.45 -3.02
CA VAL A 485 -15.10 -16.35 -4.02
C VAL A 485 -13.74 -16.66 -3.40
N ARG A 486 -13.42 -16.08 -2.22
CA ARG A 486 -12.15 -16.32 -1.52
C ARG A 486 -11.93 -17.79 -1.20
N ASP A 487 -12.93 -18.54 -0.78
CA ASP A 487 -12.74 -19.95 -0.41
C ASP A 487 -12.28 -20.79 -1.63
N ARG A 488 -12.71 -20.44 -2.84
CA ARG A 488 -12.22 -21.00 -4.12
C ARG A 488 -10.81 -20.50 -4.50
N LEU A 489 -10.44 -19.27 -4.11
CA LEU A 489 -9.06 -18.78 -4.20
C LEU A 489 -8.14 -19.54 -3.23
N ILE A 490 -8.61 -19.85 -2.02
CA ILE A 490 -7.86 -20.57 -0.97
C ILE A 490 -7.52 -22.00 -1.43
N GLU A 491 -8.45 -22.71 -2.07
CA GLU A 491 -8.18 -24.01 -2.70
C GLU A 491 -7.02 -23.91 -3.72
N ARG A 492 -7.15 -23.04 -4.73
CA ARG A 492 -6.12 -22.86 -5.76
C ARG A 492 -4.78 -22.34 -5.21
N TRP A 493 -4.80 -21.51 -4.17
CA TRP A 493 -3.61 -20.98 -3.50
C TRP A 493 -2.88 -22.08 -2.72
N HIS A 494 -3.60 -22.95 -2.01
CA HIS A 494 -3.02 -24.13 -1.35
C HIS A 494 -2.42 -25.11 -2.36
N ASP A 495 -3.09 -25.39 -3.49
CA ASP A 495 -2.55 -26.20 -4.58
C ASP A 495 -1.24 -25.61 -5.11
N THR A 496 -1.27 -24.33 -5.48
CA THR A 496 -0.12 -23.59 -6.06
C THR A 496 1.07 -23.59 -5.10
N HIS A 497 0.85 -23.28 -3.82
CA HIS A 497 1.89 -23.28 -2.81
C HIS A 497 2.47 -24.69 -2.58
N SER A 498 1.61 -25.71 -2.48
CA SER A 498 2.02 -27.10 -2.28
C SER A 498 2.80 -27.64 -3.48
N TYR A 499 2.40 -27.26 -4.69
CA TYR A 499 3.11 -27.57 -5.92
C TYR A 499 4.49 -26.92 -5.93
N PHE A 500 4.60 -25.62 -5.69
CA PHE A 500 5.88 -24.91 -5.61
C PHE A 500 6.78 -25.39 -4.46
N LYS A 501 6.23 -25.92 -3.36
CA LYS A 501 7.02 -26.55 -2.28
C LYS A 501 7.53 -27.93 -2.67
N ARG A 502 6.81 -28.67 -3.53
CA ARG A 502 7.23 -29.95 -4.10
C ARG A 502 8.26 -29.80 -5.23
N THR A 503 8.09 -28.83 -6.13
CA THR A 503 8.96 -28.66 -7.32
C THR A 503 10.22 -27.83 -7.05
N LYS A 504 10.28 -27.07 -5.95
CA LYS A 504 11.42 -26.20 -5.56
C LYS A 504 12.02 -25.36 -6.72
N PRO A 505 11.18 -24.61 -7.49
CA PRO A 505 11.65 -23.75 -8.56
C PRO A 505 12.38 -22.53 -7.97
N LYS A 506 13.12 -21.80 -8.81
CA LYS A 506 13.53 -20.44 -8.45
C LYS A 506 12.30 -19.56 -8.28
N ARG A 507 12.24 -18.76 -7.23
CA ARG A 507 11.10 -17.88 -6.92
C ARG A 507 11.48 -16.41 -6.99
N LEU A 508 10.57 -15.61 -7.55
CA LEU A 508 10.64 -14.16 -7.49
C LEU A 508 9.94 -13.64 -6.22
N TYR A 509 10.59 -12.71 -5.53
CA TYR A 509 9.95 -11.84 -4.55
C TYR A 509 10.05 -10.39 -5.02
N PHE A 510 8.88 -9.81 -5.29
CA PHE A 510 8.75 -8.44 -5.79
C PHE A 510 8.50 -7.50 -4.61
N LEU A 511 9.47 -6.65 -4.29
CA LEU A 511 9.46 -5.77 -3.12
C LEU A 511 9.02 -4.37 -3.53
N SER A 512 7.93 -3.87 -2.98
CA SER A 512 7.44 -2.51 -3.26
C SER A 512 6.58 -2.00 -2.10
N LEU A 513 6.67 -0.71 -1.76
CA LEU A 513 5.79 -0.13 -0.73
C LEU A 513 4.33 -0.12 -1.19
N GLU A 514 4.05 0.13 -2.47
CA GLU A 514 2.69 0.38 -2.96
C GLU A 514 2.17 -0.61 -4.04
N PHE A 515 0.90 -1.01 -3.89
CA PHE A 515 0.14 -1.90 -4.78
C PHE A 515 -1.30 -1.38 -4.98
N LEU A 516 -1.59 -0.76 -6.13
CA LEU A 516 -2.89 -0.16 -6.42
C LEU A 516 -3.87 -1.23 -6.93
N MET A 517 -4.26 -2.15 -6.07
CA MET A 517 -5.06 -3.32 -6.45
C MET A 517 -6.42 -2.95 -7.05
N GLY A 518 -7.13 -2.01 -6.41
CA GLY A 518 -8.53 -1.70 -6.68
C GLY A 518 -9.47 -2.79 -6.15
N ARG A 519 -10.76 -2.70 -6.51
CA ARG A 519 -11.75 -3.76 -6.24
C ARG A 519 -11.30 -5.13 -6.74
N SER A 520 -11.46 -6.17 -5.94
CA SER A 520 -10.96 -7.52 -6.18
C SER A 520 -12.03 -8.51 -6.64
N LEU A 521 -13.33 -8.26 -6.42
CA LEU A 521 -14.43 -9.19 -6.72
C LEU A 521 -14.46 -9.58 -8.20
N SER A 522 -14.70 -8.60 -9.09
CA SER A 522 -14.84 -8.84 -10.53
C SER A 522 -13.59 -9.44 -11.15
N ASN A 523 -12.40 -8.97 -10.74
CA ASN A 523 -11.11 -9.49 -11.21
C ASN A 523 -10.89 -10.94 -10.77
N SER A 524 -11.30 -11.31 -9.55
CA SER A 524 -11.16 -12.68 -9.03
C SER A 524 -12.12 -13.63 -9.73
N VAL A 525 -13.38 -13.24 -9.87
CA VAL A 525 -14.43 -14.02 -10.53
C VAL A 525 -14.13 -14.26 -12.02
N ILE A 526 -13.60 -13.25 -12.73
CA ILE A 526 -13.13 -13.36 -14.12
C ILE A 526 -11.90 -14.27 -14.23
N ASN A 527 -10.85 -14.05 -13.42
CA ASN A 527 -9.63 -14.88 -13.52
C ASN A 527 -9.87 -16.35 -13.09
N LEU A 528 -10.81 -16.59 -12.17
CA LEU A 528 -11.27 -17.93 -11.81
C LEU A 528 -12.06 -18.62 -12.95
N GLY A 529 -12.68 -17.87 -13.86
CA GLY A 529 -13.50 -18.37 -14.96
C GLY A 529 -14.92 -18.77 -14.55
N ILE A 530 -15.52 -18.04 -13.60
CA ILE A 530 -16.81 -18.40 -12.97
C ILE A 530 -17.84 -17.24 -12.89
N GLN A 531 -17.75 -16.27 -13.81
CA GLN A 531 -18.61 -15.08 -13.79
C GLN A 531 -20.09 -15.41 -14.07
N ASP A 532 -20.38 -16.10 -15.17
CA ASP A 532 -21.76 -16.41 -15.58
C ASP A 532 -22.50 -17.21 -14.51
N GLN A 533 -21.80 -18.13 -13.85
CA GLN A 533 -22.36 -18.98 -12.81
C GLN A 533 -22.66 -18.20 -11.52
N TYR A 534 -21.84 -17.19 -11.17
CA TYR A 534 -22.17 -16.27 -10.07
C TYR A 534 -23.30 -15.31 -10.43
N ALA A 535 -23.34 -14.79 -11.66
CA ALA A 535 -24.43 -13.93 -12.13
C ALA A 535 -25.77 -14.69 -12.14
N GLU A 536 -25.79 -15.94 -12.63
CA GLU A 536 -26.97 -16.81 -12.56
C GLU A 536 -27.37 -17.13 -11.11
N ALA A 537 -26.39 -17.47 -10.25
CA ALA A 537 -26.63 -17.77 -8.84
C ALA A 537 -27.27 -16.60 -8.09
N LEU A 538 -26.75 -15.38 -8.28
CA LEU A 538 -27.23 -14.15 -7.65
C LEU A 538 -28.58 -13.69 -8.20
N SER A 539 -28.78 -13.76 -9.53
CA SER A 539 -30.05 -13.40 -10.16
C SER A 539 -31.20 -14.26 -9.63
N GLN A 540 -30.96 -15.56 -9.41
CA GLN A 540 -31.92 -16.48 -8.78
C GLN A 540 -32.17 -16.22 -7.28
N LEU A 541 -31.24 -15.54 -6.59
CA LEU A 541 -31.43 -15.04 -5.20
C LEU A 541 -32.10 -13.65 -5.15
N GLY A 542 -32.22 -12.96 -6.28
CA GLY A 542 -32.78 -11.60 -6.37
C GLY A 542 -31.74 -10.47 -6.28
N PHE A 543 -30.45 -10.76 -6.48
CA PHE A 543 -29.37 -9.78 -6.49
C PHE A 543 -28.75 -9.62 -7.90
N GLU A 544 -28.26 -8.42 -8.20
CA GLU A 544 -27.47 -8.12 -9.41
C GLU A 544 -25.98 -8.07 -9.04
N PHE A 545 -25.11 -8.70 -9.84
CA PHE A 545 -23.68 -8.82 -9.52
C PHE A 545 -22.98 -7.47 -9.47
N GLU A 546 -23.36 -6.58 -10.38
CA GLU A 546 -22.85 -5.22 -10.52
C GLU A 546 -23.13 -4.38 -9.27
N VAL A 547 -24.35 -4.44 -8.73
CA VAL A 547 -24.76 -3.72 -7.51
C VAL A 547 -23.94 -4.19 -6.29
N LEU A 548 -23.67 -5.49 -6.19
CA LEU A 548 -22.82 -6.04 -5.13
C LEU A 548 -21.33 -5.69 -5.33
N ALA A 549 -20.84 -5.63 -6.57
CA ALA A 549 -19.49 -5.18 -6.90
C ALA A 549 -19.27 -3.67 -6.68
N GLU A 550 -20.33 -2.87 -6.61
CA GLU A 550 -20.27 -1.45 -6.22
C GLU A 550 -20.27 -1.22 -4.70
N GLN A 551 -20.51 -2.27 -3.89
CA GLN A 551 -20.32 -2.22 -2.42
C GLN A 551 -18.85 -2.41 -1.99
N GLU A 552 -17.97 -2.84 -2.90
CA GLU A 552 -16.56 -3.06 -2.62
C GLU A 552 -15.76 -1.74 -2.68
N GLY A 553 -15.05 -1.40 -1.60
CA GLY A 553 -14.09 -0.30 -1.59
C GLY A 553 -12.77 -0.67 -2.32
N ASP A 554 -12.14 0.31 -2.96
CA ASP A 554 -10.77 0.15 -3.46
C ASP A 554 -9.81 -0.13 -2.29
N ALA A 555 -8.99 -1.18 -2.39
CA ALA A 555 -7.97 -1.44 -1.39
C ALA A 555 -6.89 -0.34 -1.41
N ALA A 556 -6.81 0.47 -0.35
CA ALA A 556 -5.99 1.69 -0.27
C ALA A 556 -4.49 1.42 -0.05
N LEU A 557 -3.95 0.41 -0.75
CA LEU A 557 -2.59 -0.10 -0.60
C LEU A 557 -1.56 0.60 -1.52
N GLY A 558 -1.93 1.70 -2.18
CA GLY A 558 -1.06 2.41 -3.11
C GLY A 558 -1.67 3.69 -3.68
N ASN A 559 -0.84 4.53 -4.32
CA ASN A 559 -1.24 5.80 -4.93
C ASN A 559 -0.78 5.95 -6.39
N GLY A 560 0.45 5.54 -6.69
CA GLY A 560 1.13 5.91 -7.93
C GLY A 560 0.76 5.10 -9.20
N GLY A 561 1.26 5.60 -10.34
CA GLY A 561 1.42 4.76 -11.54
C GLY A 561 2.37 3.58 -11.29
N LEU A 562 3.31 3.75 -10.35
CA LEU A 562 4.19 2.73 -9.78
C LEU A 562 3.38 1.64 -9.06
N ALA A 563 2.56 2.00 -8.06
CA ALA A 563 1.64 1.06 -7.41
C ALA A 563 0.79 0.24 -8.38
N ARG A 564 0.28 0.89 -9.44
CA ARG A 564 -0.58 0.22 -10.41
C ARG A 564 0.21 -0.66 -11.38
N LEU A 565 1.49 -0.37 -11.62
CA LEU A 565 2.42 -1.28 -12.30
C LEU A 565 2.62 -2.55 -11.46
N SER A 566 2.94 -2.42 -10.16
CA SER A 566 3.09 -3.56 -9.22
C SER A 566 1.87 -4.50 -9.29
N ALA A 567 0.66 -3.93 -9.24
CA ALA A 567 -0.59 -4.69 -9.32
C ALA A 567 -0.86 -5.30 -10.72
N CYS A 568 -0.45 -4.67 -11.83
CA CYS A 568 -0.52 -5.26 -13.17
C CYS A 568 0.50 -6.40 -13.35
N GLN A 569 1.69 -6.26 -12.78
CA GLN A 569 2.76 -7.25 -12.80
C GLN A 569 2.36 -8.51 -12.03
N MET A 570 1.76 -8.39 -10.85
CA MET A 570 1.26 -9.53 -10.06
C MET A 570 0.18 -10.36 -10.80
N ASP A 571 -0.80 -9.70 -11.43
CA ASP A 571 -1.83 -10.37 -12.26
C ASP A 571 -1.21 -11.09 -13.49
N SER A 572 -0.15 -10.52 -14.05
CA SER A 572 0.56 -11.09 -15.21
C SER A 572 1.46 -12.26 -14.83
N LEU A 573 2.19 -12.15 -13.71
CA LEU A 573 2.97 -13.25 -13.12
C LEU A 573 2.07 -14.46 -12.81
N ALA A 574 0.89 -14.22 -12.25
CA ALA A 574 -0.08 -15.28 -11.95
C ALA A 574 -0.64 -15.90 -13.23
N THR A 575 -1.03 -15.07 -14.20
CA THR A 575 -1.56 -15.52 -15.50
C THR A 575 -0.54 -16.34 -16.29
N LEU A 576 0.73 -15.93 -16.29
CA LEU A 576 1.82 -16.61 -17.00
C LEU A 576 2.46 -17.77 -16.21
N ASP A 577 1.82 -18.23 -15.13
CA ASP A 577 2.23 -19.36 -14.30
C ASP A 577 3.61 -19.20 -13.61
N TYR A 578 4.17 -17.99 -13.52
CA TYR A 578 5.48 -17.78 -12.91
C TYR A 578 5.44 -17.90 -11.37
N PRO A 579 6.45 -18.54 -10.75
CA PRO A 579 6.52 -18.72 -9.29
C PRO A 579 6.96 -17.43 -8.57
N ALA A 580 6.03 -16.49 -8.38
CA ALA A 580 6.31 -15.17 -7.80
C ALA A 580 5.37 -14.80 -6.64
N TRP A 581 5.88 -14.02 -5.68
CA TRP A 581 5.12 -13.41 -4.58
C TRP A 581 5.43 -11.91 -4.49
N GLY A 582 4.42 -11.09 -4.19
CA GLY A 582 4.58 -9.66 -3.89
C GLY A 582 4.70 -9.39 -2.39
N TYR A 583 5.44 -8.35 -2.01
CA TYR A 583 5.64 -7.92 -0.62
C TYR A 583 5.51 -6.40 -0.47
N GLY A 584 4.71 -5.96 0.51
CA GLY A 584 4.50 -4.55 0.86
C GLY A 584 3.88 -4.37 2.26
N LEU A 585 3.31 -3.20 2.53
CA LEU A 585 2.66 -2.86 3.81
C LEU A 585 1.14 -2.95 3.75
N ARG A 586 0.49 -3.32 4.86
CA ARG A 586 -0.97 -3.29 5.02
C ARG A 586 -1.39 -1.93 5.62
N TYR A 587 -1.51 -0.91 4.77
CA TYR A 587 -1.91 0.43 5.19
C TYR A 587 -3.36 0.48 5.69
N GLU A 588 -3.57 0.94 6.92
CA GLU A 588 -4.91 1.04 7.52
C GLU A 588 -5.76 2.14 6.87
N TYR A 589 -5.14 3.28 6.52
CA TYR A 589 -5.82 4.48 6.00
C TYR A 589 -5.36 4.92 4.59
N GLY A 590 -4.50 4.13 3.95
CA GLY A 590 -3.90 4.44 2.66
C GLY A 590 -3.10 5.75 2.65
N LEU A 591 -3.15 6.50 1.54
CA LEU A 591 -2.59 7.85 1.47
C LEU A 591 -3.59 8.87 2.05
N PHE A 592 -4.70 9.08 1.35
CA PHE A 592 -5.92 9.73 1.84
C PHE A 592 -7.06 9.55 0.83
N ARG A 593 -8.29 9.59 1.32
CA ARG A 593 -9.50 9.84 0.55
C ARG A 593 -9.62 11.33 0.23
N GLN A 594 -9.82 11.69 -1.04
CA GLN A 594 -9.94 13.08 -1.47
C GLN A 594 -11.39 13.55 -1.36
N VAL A 595 -11.65 14.57 -0.54
CA VAL A 595 -12.93 15.27 -0.50
C VAL A 595 -12.75 16.69 -1.06
N ILE A 596 -13.73 17.17 -1.82
CA ILE A 596 -13.76 18.56 -2.27
C ILE A 596 -14.80 19.33 -1.46
N VAL A 597 -14.38 20.44 -0.84
CA VAL A 597 -15.26 21.38 -0.12
C VAL A 597 -15.01 22.77 -0.71
N ASP A 598 -16.06 23.45 -1.17
CA ASP A 598 -16.00 24.76 -1.85
C ASP A 598 -14.93 24.84 -2.97
N GLY A 599 -14.65 23.72 -3.64
CA GLY A 599 -13.64 23.59 -4.70
C GLY A 599 -12.19 23.42 -4.22
N PHE A 600 -11.93 23.34 -2.91
CA PHE A 600 -10.62 23.02 -2.33
C PHE A 600 -10.49 21.52 -2.04
N GLN A 601 -9.28 20.98 -2.19
CA GLN A 601 -8.96 19.61 -1.73
C GLN A 601 -8.83 19.58 -0.21
N HIS A 602 -9.55 18.66 0.42
CA HIS A 602 -9.37 18.25 1.80
C HIS A 602 -9.05 16.75 1.87
N GLU A 603 -8.01 16.42 2.62
CA GLU A 603 -7.60 15.05 2.90
C GLU A 603 -8.44 14.44 4.03
N GLN A 604 -8.89 13.20 3.86
CA GLN A 604 -9.50 12.38 4.93
C GLN A 604 -8.84 10.99 4.96
N PRO A 605 -8.76 10.29 6.11
CA PRO A 605 -8.30 8.90 6.14
C PRO A 605 -9.18 8.00 5.26
N ASP A 606 -8.58 7.07 4.53
CA ASP A 606 -9.34 6.13 3.69
C ASP A 606 -9.74 4.89 4.50
N TYR A 607 -10.97 4.89 5.02
CA TYR A 607 -11.47 3.90 5.99
C TYR A 607 -11.84 2.53 5.37
N TRP A 608 -11.07 2.05 4.40
CA TRP A 608 -11.34 0.82 3.64
C TRP A 608 -11.40 -0.46 4.49
N LEU A 609 -10.83 -0.43 5.70
CA LEU A 609 -10.76 -1.57 6.62
C LEU A 609 -11.73 -1.50 7.82
N ASN A 610 -12.58 -0.47 7.92
CA ASN A 610 -13.51 -0.29 9.07
C ASN A 610 -14.48 -1.47 9.30
N PHE A 611 -14.73 -2.29 8.28
CA PHE A 611 -15.58 -3.49 8.33
C PHE A 611 -14.80 -4.78 8.10
N GLY A 612 -13.47 -4.72 8.17
CA GLY A 612 -12.56 -5.75 7.68
C GLY A 612 -12.49 -5.79 6.14
N ASN A 613 -11.58 -6.63 5.64
CA ASN A 613 -11.42 -6.91 4.21
C ASN A 613 -11.74 -8.40 3.97
N PRO A 614 -12.72 -8.77 3.13
CA PRO A 614 -13.12 -10.16 2.95
C PRO A 614 -12.09 -11.01 2.20
N TRP A 615 -11.09 -10.39 1.55
CA TRP A 615 -10.08 -11.05 0.72
C TRP A 615 -8.80 -11.43 1.47
N GLU A 616 -8.46 -10.71 2.54
CA GLU A 616 -7.22 -10.97 3.29
C GLU A 616 -7.33 -12.19 4.21
N ILE A 617 -6.19 -12.82 4.47
CA ILE A 617 -6.07 -13.96 5.38
C ILE A 617 -4.95 -13.66 6.37
N GLU A 618 -5.31 -13.29 7.60
CA GLU A 618 -4.35 -13.05 8.68
C GLU A 618 -3.58 -14.33 9.03
N ARG A 619 -2.25 -14.22 9.15
CA ARG A 619 -1.34 -15.31 9.49
C ARG A 619 -0.66 -15.04 10.83
N ILE A 620 -1.40 -15.12 11.93
CA ILE A 620 -0.92 -14.96 13.32
C ILE A 620 0.26 -15.88 13.74
N HIS A 621 0.63 -16.85 12.91
CA HIS A 621 1.76 -17.77 13.09
C HIS A 621 2.95 -17.44 12.15
N VAL A 622 2.84 -16.36 11.38
CA VAL A 622 3.89 -15.76 10.56
C VAL A 622 4.05 -14.33 11.07
N THR A 623 4.72 -14.24 12.21
CA THR A 623 5.07 -12.99 12.89
C THR A 623 6.59 -12.92 12.98
N TYR A 624 7.16 -11.77 12.65
CA TYR A 624 8.60 -11.52 12.74
C TYR A 624 8.90 -10.35 13.67
N GLU A 625 10.04 -10.43 14.34
CA GLU A 625 10.56 -9.35 15.18
C GLU A 625 11.29 -8.34 14.28
N VAL A 626 10.90 -7.06 14.34
CA VAL A 626 11.62 -5.96 13.69
C VAL A 626 12.19 -5.05 14.77
N LYS A 627 13.46 -4.69 14.58
CA LYS A 627 14.30 -3.95 15.53
C LYS A 627 14.50 -2.51 15.07
N PHE A 628 14.60 -1.58 16.02
CA PHE A 628 14.96 -0.18 15.78
C PHE A 628 15.87 0.34 16.91
N TYR A 629 16.65 1.37 16.60
CA TYR A 629 17.63 2.04 17.47
C TYR A 629 18.62 1.06 18.14
N GLY A 630 19.17 1.44 19.29
CA GLY A 630 20.03 0.57 20.12
C GLY A 630 21.51 0.66 19.74
N THR A 631 22.26 -0.42 20.01
CA THR A 631 23.72 -0.45 19.94
C THR A 631 24.25 -1.71 19.26
N VAL A 632 25.47 -1.64 18.72
CA VAL A 632 26.17 -2.80 18.17
C VAL A 632 27.33 -3.15 19.09
N GLU A 633 27.29 -4.35 19.64
CA GLU A 633 28.29 -4.90 20.57
C GLU A 633 29.13 -5.97 19.87
N GLU A 634 30.31 -6.27 20.40
CA GLU A 634 31.12 -7.43 19.99
C GLU A 634 30.92 -8.57 21.00
N ALA A 635 30.53 -9.74 20.51
CA ALA A 635 30.41 -10.97 21.30
C ALA A 635 31.39 -12.03 20.77
N ASP A 636 32.20 -12.60 21.68
CA ASP A 636 33.04 -13.74 21.37
C ASP A 636 32.19 -15.03 21.35
N MET A 637 32.01 -15.63 20.17
CA MET A 637 31.36 -16.93 20.02
C MET A 637 32.36 -17.92 19.44
N ASN A 638 32.60 -19.03 20.16
CA ASN A 638 33.60 -20.06 19.81
C ASN A 638 35.06 -19.57 19.62
N GLY A 639 35.37 -18.32 20.02
CA GLY A 639 36.68 -17.69 19.82
C GLY A 639 36.79 -16.78 18.58
N GLU A 640 35.68 -16.61 17.84
CA GLU A 640 35.55 -15.58 16.79
C GLU A 640 34.69 -14.42 17.30
N LYS A 641 35.02 -13.20 16.88
CA LYS A 641 34.29 -11.98 17.24
C LYS A 641 33.14 -11.74 16.26
N HIS A 642 31.92 -11.79 16.76
CA HIS A 642 30.71 -11.46 16.01
C HIS A 642 30.12 -10.13 16.47
N ARG A 643 29.51 -9.38 15.55
CA ARG A 643 28.77 -8.16 15.89
C ARG A 643 27.32 -8.51 16.19
N VAL A 644 26.83 -8.10 17.36
CA VAL A 644 25.46 -8.33 17.81
C VAL A 644 24.74 -6.99 17.91
N TRP A 645 23.58 -6.87 17.27
CA TRP A 645 22.72 -5.69 17.40
C TRP A 645 21.73 -5.88 18.55
N VAL A 646 21.92 -5.08 19.61
CA VAL A 646 21.00 -4.95 20.73
C VAL A 646 20.01 -3.83 20.40
N PRO A 647 18.71 -4.12 20.22
CA PRO A 647 17.73 -3.11 19.82
C PRO A 647 17.34 -2.17 20.95
N GLY A 648 16.92 -0.95 20.61
CA GLY A 648 16.30 0.01 21.55
C GLY A 648 14.77 -0.01 21.53
N GLU A 649 14.16 -0.36 20.39
CA GLU A 649 12.72 -0.54 20.21
C GLU A 649 12.47 -1.83 19.39
N THR A 650 11.32 -2.48 19.60
CA THR A 650 11.01 -3.78 18.96
C THR A 650 9.51 -3.92 18.67
N VAL A 651 9.19 -4.20 17.40
CA VAL A 651 7.84 -4.21 16.82
C VAL A 651 7.57 -5.58 16.17
N GLU A 652 6.34 -6.08 16.25
CA GLU A 652 5.95 -7.35 15.62
C GLU A 652 5.31 -7.12 14.24
N ALA A 653 5.85 -7.80 13.22
CA ALA A 653 5.36 -7.78 11.85
C ALA A 653 4.50 -9.02 11.55
N VAL A 654 3.18 -8.84 11.53
CA VAL A 654 2.21 -9.91 11.25
C VAL A 654 1.84 -9.93 9.77
N ALA A 655 1.93 -11.10 9.14
CA ALA A 655 1.57 -11.28 7.73
C ALA A 655 0.05 -11.36 7.51
N TYR A 656 -0.40 -10.70 6.45
CA TYR A 656 -1.72 -10.85 5.83
C TYR A 656 -1.51 -11.32 4.38
N ASP A 657 -2.16 -12.42 4.00
CA ASP A 657 -2.06 -13.00 2.65
C ASP A 657 -3.27 -12.62 1.80
N ASN A 658 -3.03 -11.98 0.65
CA ASN A 658 -4.03 -11.67 -0.37
C ASN A 658 -3.79 -12.56 -1.61
N PRO A 659 -4.63 -13.57 -1.89
CA PRO A 659 -4.47 -14.45 -3.05
C PRO A 659 -4.65 -13.72 -4.39
N ILE A 660 -3.75 -13.95 -5.35
CA ILE A 660 -3.75 -13.32 -6.68
C ILE A 660 -4.00 -14.38 -7.76
N PRO A 661 -5.24 -14.54 -8.27
CA PRO A 661 -5.56 -15.55 -9.28
C PRO A 661 -5.06 -15.17 -10.68
N GLY A 662 -4.48 -16.11 -11.42
CA GLY A 662 -4.13 -15.93 -12.83
C GLY A 662 -5.27 -16.28 -13.79
N TYR A 663 -5.44 -15.53 -14.88
CA TYR A 663 -6.52 -15.75 -15.85
C TYR A 663 -6.33 -17.06 -16.64
N GLY A 664 -7.30 -17.96 -16.59
CA GLY A 664 -7.26 -19.23 -17.35
C GLY A 664 -6.22 -20.24 -16.84
N THR A 665 -5.85 -20.17 -15.56
CA THR A 665 -4.95 -21.15 -14.92
C THR A 665 -5.40 -21.50 -13.48
N ARG A 666 -4.85 -22.58 -12.92
CA ARG A 666 -4.97 -22.88 -11.48
C ARG A 666 -4.01 -22.05 -10.64
N ASN A 667 -2.91 -21.54 -11.21
CA ASN A 667 -1.92 -20.76 -10.46
C ASN A 667 -2.58 -19.54 -9.79
N THR A 668 -2.52 -19.53 -8.46
CA THR A 668 -2.96 -18.42 -7.60
C THR A 668 -1.79 -18.04 -6.72
N LEU A 669 -1.20 -16.89 -7.02
CA LEU A 669 -0.03 -16.35 -6.33
C LEU A 669 -0.44 -15.62 -5.05
N ASN A 670 0.51 -14.94 -4.41
CA ASN A 670 0.28 -14.26 -3.14
C ASN A 670 0.86 -12.83 -3.17
N LEU A 671 0.08 -11.87 -2.69
CA LEU A 671 0.59 -10.60 -2.20
C LEU A 671 0.58 -10.68 -0.67
N ARG A 672 1.76 -10.67 -0.04
CA ARG A 672 1.90 -10.65 1.42
C ARG A 672 2.10 -9.22 1.89
N LEU A 673 1.27 -8.81 2.83
CA LEU A 673 1.29 -7.47 3.41
C LEU A 673 1.63 -7.57 4.90
N TRP A 674 2.47 -6.66 5.39
CA TRP A 674 2.85 -6.58 6.80
C TRP A 674 2.02 -5.53 7.53
N ALA A 675 1.40 -5.92 8.64
CA ALA A 675 0.85 -5.00 9.63
C ALA A 675 1.80 -4.89 10.82
N ALA A 676 2.02 -3.68 11.31
CA ALA A 676 2.80 -3.42 12.51
C ALA A 676 1.91 -3.54 13.74
N LYS A 677 2.31 -4.40 14.68
CA LYS A 677 1.66 -4.59 15.97
C LYS A 677 2.68 -4.36 17.10
N PRO A 678 2.25 -3.92 18.30
CA PRO A 678 3.13 -3.92 19.45
C PRO A 678 3.73 -5.31 19.66
N SER A 679 4.99 -5.36 20.09
CA SER A 679 5.54 -6.60 20.61
C SER A 679 4.77 -7.03 21.87
N ASN A 680 4.81 -8.33 22.21
CA ASN A 680 4.06 -8.90 23.36
C ASN A 680 4.46 -8.35 24.75
N GLN A 681 5.32 -7.33 24.83
CA GLN A 681 5.71 -6.62 26.04
C GLN A 681 4.67 -5.54 26.43
N PHE A 682 3.46 -5.95 26.81
CA PHE A 682 2.51 -5.02 27.44
C PHE A 682 2.99 -4.66 28.85
N ASP A 683 3.30 -3.39 29.08
CA ASP A 683 3.81 -2.91 30.35
C ASP A 683 2.71 -2.84 31.43
N LEU A 684 2.56 -3.98 32.12
CA LEU A 684 1.74 -4.13 33.31
C LEU A 684 2.24 -3.31 34.50
N GLU A 685 3.50 -2.89 34.56
CA GLU A 685 4.03 -2.11 35.69
C GLU A 685 3.66 -0.62 35.55
N ALA A 686 3.86 -0.04 34.36
CA ALA A 686 3.31 1.28 34.01
C ALA A 686 1.77 1.31 34.18
N TYR A 687 1.07 0.28 33.70
CA TYR A 687 -0.39 0.21 33.84
C TYR A 687 -0.84 0.13 35.32
N ASN A 688 -0.15 -0.67 36.16
CA ASN A 688 -0.52 -0.82 37.58
C ASN A 688 -0.08 0.38 38.46
N THR A 689 0.93 1.14 38.06
CA THR A 689 1.35 2.39 38.72
C THR A 689 0.47 3.58 38.33
N GLY A 690 -0.37 3.45 37.29
CA GLY A 690 -1.32 4.46 36.83
C GLY A 690 -0.83 5.27 35.63
N ASP A 691 0.35 4.95 35.08
CA ASP A 691 0.84 5.51 33.82
C ASP A 691 0.21 4.78 32.62
N TYR A 692 -1.11 4.97 32.50
CA TYR A 692 -1.90 4.44 31.40
C TYR A 692 -1.47 5.04 30.05
N ILE A 693 -0.88 6.25 30.05
CA ILE A 693 -0.48 6.96 28.83
C ILE A 693 0.70 6.23 28.18
N ASN A 694 1.81 6.02 28.90
CA ASN A 694 2.97 5.35 28.30
C ASN A 694 2.69 3.89 27.90
N SER A 695 1.82 3.19 28.64
CA SER A 695 1.35 1.83 28.27
C SER A 695 0.60 1.79 26.92
N VAL A 696 -0.02 2.91 26.50
CA VAL A 696 -0.73 3.04 25.21
C VAL A 696 0.16 3.63 24.12
N VAL A 697 1.06 4.56 24.46
CA VAL A 697 1.98 5.22 23.51
C VAL A 697 2.84 4.20 22.77
N ASN A 698 3.40 3.19 23.45
CA ASN A 698 4.22 2.17 22.80
C ASN A 698 3.44 1.36 21.75
N ARG A 699 2.16 1.06 22.01
CA ARG A 699 1.26 0.42 21.03
C ARG A 699 0.97 1.35 19.85
N GLN A 700 0.67 2.62 20.12
CA GLN A 700 0.37 3.59 19.08
C GLN A 700 1.57 3.85 18.17
N ARG A 701 2.80 3.89 18.70
CA ARG A 701 4.04 4.00 17.91
C ARG A 701 4.21 2.84 16.93
N ALA A 702 4.05 1.61 17.41
CA ALA A 702 4.10 0.41 16.58
C ALA A 702 3.04 0.45 15.46
N GLU A 703 1.76 0.66 15.81
CA GLU A 703 0.64 0.69 14.87
C GLU A 703 0.79 1.81 13.81
N THR A 704 1.42 2.94 14.17
CA THR A 704 1.66 4.08 13.27
C THR A 704 2.50 3.73 12.04
N ILE A 705 3.41 2.75 12.13
CA ILE A 705 4.23 2.32 10.99
C ILE A 705 3.35 1.83 9.83
N SER A 706 2.23 1.13 10.10
CA SER A 706 1.31 0.65 9.05
C SER A 706 0.03 1.49 8.90
N ASN A 707 -0.01 2.74 9.39
CA ASN A 707 -1.23 3.56 9.28
C ASN A 707 -1.39 4.24 7.90
N VAL A 708 -0.39 5.01 7.44
CA VAL A 708 -0.50 5.88 6.26
C VAL A 708 0.64 5.64 5.27
N LEU A 709 0.34 5.63 3.97
CA LEU A 709 1.30 5.56 2.87
C LEU A 709 1.88 6.95 2.59
N TYR A 710 3.21 7.06 2.55
CA TYR A 710 3.95 8.33 2.38
C TYR A 710 3.54 9.39 3.41
N PRO A 711 3.91 9.23 4.71
CA PRO A 711 3.72 10.26 5.72
C PRO A 711 4.50 11.53 5.36
N ASP A 712 3.98 12.69 5.78
CA ASP A 712 4.60 14.01 5.58
C ASP A 712 5.97 14.09 6.27
N ASP A 713 7.03 14.12 5.46
CA ASP A 713 8.42 13.97 5.84
C ASP A 713 9.25 15.26 5.71
N ARG A 714 8.59 16.41 5.60
CA ARG A 714 9.24 17.74 5.70
C ARG A 714 9.87 18.00 7.08
N ASN A 715 9.46 17.24 8.11
CA ASN A 715 10.03 17.30 9.45
C ASN A 715 10.75 15.98 9.81
N HIS A 716 11.68 16.05 10.77
CA HIS A 716 12.51 14.91 11.19
C HIS A 716 11.71 13.67 11.63
N GLN A 717 10.57 13.84 12.31
CA GLN A 717 9.74 12.71 12.75
C GLN A 717 9.09 11.98 11.57
N GLY A 718 8.74 12.72 10.52
CA GLY A 718 8.26 12.16 9.25
C GLY A 718 9.36 11.43 8.48
N LYS A 719 10.58 11.99 8.38
CA LYS A 719 11.74 11.29 7.78
C LYS A 719 12.07 10.00 8.55
N GLU A 720 12.02 10.03 9.89
CA GLU A 720 12.17 8.83 10.72
C GLU A 720 11.05 7.80 10.45
N LEU A 721 9.79 8.21 10.40
CA LEU A 721 8.66 7.30 10.16
C LEU A 721 8.72 6.67 8.76
N ARG A 722 9.07 7.44 7.72
CA ARG A 722 9.29 6.93 6.35
C ARG A 722 10.42 5.89 6.33
N LEU A 723 11.51 6.13 7.07
CA LEU A 723 12.61 5.18 7.19
C LEU A 723 12.22 3.92 7.99
N LYS A 724 11.46 4.07 9.09
CA LYS A 724 10.88 2.96 9.84
C LYS A 724 9.97 2.09 8.95
N GLN A 725 9.11 2.69 8.13
CA GLN A 725 8.27 1.98 7.16
C GLN A 725 9.09 1.14 6.18
N GLN A 726 10.13 1.73 5.58
CA GLN A 726 11.01 1.03 4.65
C GLN A 726 11.70 -0.16 5.31
N TYR A 727 12.37 0.04 6.45
CA TYR A 727 13.07 -1.05 7.13
C TYR A 727 12.12 -2.13 7.64
N PHE A 728 10.94 -1.76 8.13
CA PHE A 728 9.94 -2.69 8.66
C PHE A 728 9.47 -3.71 7.62
N PHE A 729 9.05 -3.25 6.43
CA PHE A 729 8.64 -4.20 5.38
C PHE A 729 9.83 -4.99 4.85
N VAL A 730 11.02 -4.38 4.76
CA VAL A 730 12.24 -5.03 4.27
C VAL A 730 12.66 -6.20 5.17
N SER A 731 12.83 -5.98 6.48
CA SER A 731 13.30 -7.03 7.40
C SER A 731 12.28 -8.17 7.52
N ALA A 732 11.00 -7.85 7.73
CA ALA A 732 9.95 -8.88 7.81
C ALA A 732 9.85 -9.73 6.52
N SER A 733 9.99 -9.09 5.34
CA SER A 733 10.01 -9.80 4.06
C SER A 733 11.22 -10.71 3.92
N LEU A 734 12.43 -10.22 4.24
CA LEU A 734 13.65 -11.00 4.14
C LEU A 734 13.71 -12.15 5.14
N GLN A 735 13.32 -11.95 6.39
CA GLN A 735 13.18 -13.03 7.38
C GLN A 735 12.24 -14.13 6.87
N ASP A 736 11.10 -13.77 6.27
CA ASP A 736 10.15 -14.73 5.69
C ASP A 736 10.73 -15.45 4.46
N ILE A 737 11.51 -14.77 3.61
CA ILE A 737 12.21 -15.36 2.45
C ILE A 737 13.27 -16.36 2.91
N ILE A 738 14.12 -15.98 3.87
CA ILE A 738 15.20 -16.81 4.41
C ILE A 738 14.63 -18.04 5.14
N ARG A 739 13.58 -17.91 5.96
CA ARG A 739 12.88 -19.06 6.56
C ARG A 739 12.42 -20.07 5.50
N ARG A 740 11.73 -19.62 4.45
CA ARG A 740 11.20 -20.52 3.41
C ARG A 740 12.29 -21.14 2.53
N PHE A 741 13.44 -20.48 2.41
CA PHE A 741 14.64 -21.09 1.84
C PHE A 741 15.16 -22.21 2.76
N LYS A 742 15.37 -21.93 4.06
CA LYS A 742 15.83 -22.90 5.07
C LYS A 742 14.88 -24.09 5.29
N GLU A 743 13.58 -23.94 5.00
CA GLU A 743 12.61 -25.06 4.97
C GLU A 743 12.83 -26.06 3.81
N ALA A 744 13.58 -25.68 2.79
CA ALA A 744 13.74 -26.46 1.56
C ALA A 744 15.19 -26.70 1.13
N HIS A 745 16.14 -25.90 1.62
CA HIS A 745 17.56 -25.87 1.24
C HIS A 745 18.42 -25.63 2.48
N ASN A 746 19.58 -26.31 2.56
CA ASN A 746 20.47 -26.23 3.72
C ASN A 746 21.80 -25.50 3.43
N ASN A 747 22.00 -24.97 2.22
CA ASN A 747 23.21 -24.25 1.83
C ASN A 747 22.87 -22.96 1.08
N PHE A 748 23.36 -21.82 1.57
CA PHE A 748 23.18 -20.50 0.96
C PHE A 748 23.88 -20.32 -0.40
N ASP A 749 24.79 -21.20 -0.81
CA ASP A 749 25.29 -21.21 -2.20
C ASP A 749 24.15 -21.44 -3.22
N GLU A 750 23.07 -22.13 -2.84
CA GLU A 750 21.89 -22.33 -3.68
C GLU A 750 20.95 -21.10 -3.69
N LEU A 751 21.19 -20.07 -2.87
CA LEU A 751 20.26 -18.94 -2.73
C LEU A 751 20.04 -18.19 -4.06
N PRO A 752 21.08 -17.83 -4.86
CA PRO A 752 20.88 -17.17 -6.15
C PRO A 752 20.16 -18.02 -7.21
N ASP A 753 20.20 -19.35 -7.07
CA ASP A 753 19.50 -20.29 -7.96
C ASP A 753 18.07 -20.61 -7.50
N LYS A 754 17.68 -20.14 -6.29
CA LYS A 754 16.35 -20.37 -5.70
C LYS A 754 15.57 -19.10 -5.38
N VAL A 755 16.23 -17.95 -5.34
CA VAL A 755 15.66 -16.65 -5.00
C VAL A 755 16.08 -15.60 -6.04
N ALA A 756 15.10 -14.83 -6.52
CA ALA A 756 15.32 -13.54 -7.15
C ALA A 756 14.59 -12.47 -6.33
N LEU A 757 15.27 -11.37 -6.03
CA LEU A 757 14.73 -10.21 -5.33
C LEU A 757 14.64 -9.06 -6.33
N HIS A 758 13.49 -8.40 -6.40
CA HIS A 758 13.29 -7.25 -7.26
C HIS A 758 12.99 -6.00 -6.43
N LEU A 759 13.86 -5.00 -6.55
CA LEU A 759 13.74 -3.69 -5.95
C LEU A 759 12.94 -2.80 -6.92
N ASN A 760 11.66 -2.57 -6.59
CA ASN A 760 10.82 -1.64 -7.34
C ASN A 760 10.99 -0.23 -6.76
N ASP A 761 11.79 0.58 -7.44
CA ASP A 761 12.36 1.85 -6.96
C ASP A 761 13.30 1.72 -5.74
N THR A 762 13.72 2.85 -5.16
CA THR A 762 14.69 2.92 -4.04
C THR A 762 14.14 2.50 -2.67
N HIS A 763 12.83 2.60 -2.45
CA HIS A 763 12.20 2.29 -1.16
C HIS A 763 12.59 0.93 -0.52
N PRO A 764 12.70 -0.19 -1.28
CA PRO A 764 13.18 -1.47 -0.75
C PRO A 764 14.70 -1.58 -0.57
N SER A 765 15.52 -0.59 -0.94
CA SER A 765 16.97 -0.80 -1.14
C SER A 765 17.79 -1.07 0.12
N LEU A 766 17.25 -0.79 1.32
CA LEU A 766 17.78 -1.32 2.58
C LEU A 766 17.86 -2.86 2.63
N SER A 767 17.14 -3.57 1.74
CA SER A 767 17.23 -5.03 1.58
C SER A 767 18.66 -5.51 1.33
N ILE A 768 19.49 -4.69 0.66
CA ILE A 768 20.89 -5.00 0.39
C ILE A 768 21.70 -5.04 1.69
N ALA A 769 21.45 -4.10 2.61
CA ALA A 769 22.11 -4.07 3.91
C ALA A 769 21.51 -5.13 4.88
N GLU A 770 20.20 -5.35 4.86
CA GLU A 770 19.54 -6.33 5.73
C GLU A 770 19.87 -7.78 5.37
N ILE A 771 19.97 -8.13 4.08
CA ILE A 771 20.40 -9.51 3.72
C ILE A 771 21.87 -9.74 4.12
N MET A 772 22.72 -8.71 4.01
CA MET A 772 24.10 -8.78 4.51
C MET A 772 24.13 -8.95 6.02
N ARG A 773 23.27 -8.24 6.76
CA ARG A 773 23.11 -8.40 8.21
C ARG A 773 22.71 -9.84 8.57
N ILE A 774 21.67 -10.39 7.95
CA ILE A 774 21.22 -11.77 8.21
C ILE A 774 22.34 -12.77 7.86
N LEU A 775 22.92 -12.68 6.66
CA LEU A 775 23.93 -13.64 6.22
C LEU A 775 25.22 -13.60 7.05
N VAL A 776 25.67 -12.44 7.52
CA VAL A 776 26.91 -12.29 8.29
C VAL A 776 26.69 -12.46 9.80
N ASP A 777 25.66 -11.84 10.36
CA ASP A 777 25.47 -11.78 11.82
C ASP A 777 24.67 -12.98 12.36
N GLU A 778 23.70 -13.51 11.60
CA GLU A 778 22.83 -14.63 12.04
C GLU A 778 23.21 -15.98 11.43
N GLU A 779 23.59 -16.01 10.15
CA GLU A 779 23.97 -17.24 9.43
C GLU A 779 25.50 -17.45 9.37
N HIS A 780 26.28 -16.50 9.88
CA HIS A 780 27.74 -16.52 10.04
C HIS A 780 28.56 -16.79 8.76
N LEU A 781 28.10 -16.29 7.60
CA LEU A 781 28.89 -16.28 6.37
C LEU A 781 29.96 -15.19 6.41
N GLY A 782 31.18 -15.52 5.98
CA GLY A 782 32.23 -14.54 5.75
C GLY A 782 31.83 -13.49 4.70
N TRP A 783 32.12 -12.21 4.97
CA TRP A 783 31.67 -11.03 4.23
C TRP A 783 31.66 -11.18 2.70
N ASN A 784 32.78 -11.57 2.10
CA ASN A 784 32.92 -11.70 0.64
C ASN A 784 31.94 -12.73 0.03
N LYS A 785 31.61 -13.80 0.77
CA LYS A 785 30.62 -14.81 0.34
C LYS A 785 29.20 -14.27 0.44
N ALA A 786 28.87 -13.59 1.53
CA ALA A 786 27.56 -12.95 1.70
C ALA A 786 27.33 -11.88 0.61
N TRP A 787 28.34 -11.07 0.29
CA TRP A 787 28.25 -10.00 -0.71
C TRP A 787 28.10 -10.52 -2.14
N ASP A 788 28.84 -11.57 -2.52
CA ASP A 788 28.69 -12.25 -3.81
C ASP A 788 27.27 -12.85 -3.99
N ILE A 789 26.71 -13.45 -2.93
CA ILE A 789 25.32 -13.94 -2.91
C ILE A 789 24.32 -12.78 -3.04
N ALA A 790 24.50 -11.69 -2.27
CA ALA A 790 23.63 -10.52 -2.29
C ALA A 790 23.55 -9.89 -3.70
N CYS A 791 24.71 -9.66 -4.34
CA CYS A 791 24.78 -9.13 -5.70
C CYS A 791 23.98 -9.98 -6.71
N LYS A 792 24.02 -11.31 -6.57
CA LYS A 792 23.37 -12.26 -7.49
C LYS A 792 21.87 -12.45 -7.26
N VAL A 793 21.33 -12.07 -6.09
CA VAL A 793 19.87 -12.12 -5.85
C VAL A 793 19.14 -10.85 -6.25
N PHE A 794 19.75 -9.66 -6.09
CA PHE A 794 19.07 -8.38 -6.33
C PHE A 794 19.09 -7.90 -7.77
N SER A 795 17.93 -7.41 -8.22
CA SER A 795 17.73 -6.69 -9.46
C SER A 795 16.93 -5.42 -9.19
N PHE A 796 17.31 -4.30 -9.81
CA PHE A 796 16.74 -2.97 -9.56
C PHE A 796 15.98 -2.45 -10.79
N THR A 797 14.89 -1.72 -10.55
CA THR A 797 14.20 -0.90 -11.56
C THR A 797 13.99 0.50 -10.98
N THR A 798 14.50 1.53 -11.67
CA THR A 798 14.26 2.94 -11.33
C THR A 798 13.09 3.51 -12.13
N HIS A 799 12.35 4.45 -11.54
CA HIS A 799 11.29 5.20 -12.22
C HIS A 799 11.57 6.72 -12.28
N THR A 800 12.55 7.23 -11.52
CA THR A 800 13.00 8.63 -11.55
C THR A 800 13.90 8.91 -12.75
N VAL A 801 13.65 10.03 -13.46
CA VAL A 801 14.44 10.49 -14.61
C VAL A 801 15.58 11.43 -14.21
N VAL A 802 15.27 12.39 -13.33
CA VAL A 802 16.20 13.37 -12.74
C VAL A 802 17.09 12.71 -11.67
N ALA A 803 18.20 13.37 -11.30
CA ALA A 803 19.12 12.87 -10.28
C ALA A 803 18.77 13.37 -8.86
N GLU A 804 17.95 14.42 -8.80
CA GLU A 804 17.56 15.20 -7.65
C GLU A 804 16.52 14.41 -6.82
N GLY A 805 15.38 14.02 -7.41
CA GLY A 805 14.40 13.07 -6.84
C GLY A 805 14.88 11.61 -6.71
N LEU A 806 16.17 11.38 -6.48
CA LEU A 806 16.72 10.07 -6.09
C LEU A 806 16.96 10.04 -4.58
N GLU A 807 16.30 9.08 -3.92
CA GLU A 807 16.22 9.02 -2.46
C GLU A 807 17.59 9.04 -1.75
N LYS A 808 17.72 10.01 -0.84
CA LYS A 808 18.85 10.21 0.08
C LYS A 808 18.38 10.01 1.52
N ILE A 809 19.24 9.46 2.38
CA ILE A 809 18.96 9.31 3.82
C ILE A 809 20.10 9.96 4.61
N PRO A 810 19.84 10.95 5.49
CA PRO A 810 20.86 11.52 6.36
C PRO A 810 21.54 10.46 7.23
N VAL A 811 22.87 10.51 7.30
CA VAL A 811 23.70 9.53 8.01
C VAL A 811 23.35 9.45 9.50
N ASP A 812 23.04 10.58 10.16
CA ASP A 812 22.74 10.61 11.59
C ASP A 812 21.36 10.01 11.91
N LEU A 813 20.39 10.19 11.01
CA LEU A 813 19.08 9.53 11.09
C LEU A 813 19.23 8.01 10.89
N LEU A 814 20.03 7.59 9.91
CA LEU A 814 20.28 6.16 9.68
C LEU A 814 21.13 5.52 10.79
N GLY A 815 22.08 6.25 11.35
CA GLY A 815 22.97 5.78 12.41
C GLY A 815 22.27 5.66 13.77
N SER A 816 21.36 6.57 14.08
CA SER A 816 20.53 6.50 15.29
C SER A 816 19.47 5.40 15.19
N LEU A 817 18.79 5.25 14.04
CA LEU A 817 17.71 4.27 13.88
C LEU A 817 18.20 2.85 13.53
N LEU A 818 19.23 2.71 12.70
CA LEU A 818 19.72 1.44 12.13
C LEU A 818 21.26 1.35 12.21
N PRO A 819 21.86 1.39 13.42
CA PRO A 819 23.31 1.50 13.60
C PRO A 819 24.11 0.36 12.96
N ARG A 820 23.57 -0.88 12.95
CA ARG A 820 24.22 -2.02 12.31
C ARG A 820 24.25 -1.89 10.78
N HIS A 821 23.17 -1.38 10.18
CA HIS A 821 23.07 -1.18 8.74
C HIS A 821 23.99 -0.07 8.27
N LEU A 822 24.14 1.03 9.03
CA LEU A 822 25.12 2.07 8.72
C LEU A 822 26.56 1.50 8.67
N GLN A 823 26.95 0.65 9.62
CA GLN A 823 28.25 -0.05 9.57
C GLN A 823 28.40 -0.93 8.32
N ILE A 824 27.35 -1.67 7.95
CA ILE A 824 27.33 -2.53 6.75
C ILE A 824 27.45 -1.68 5.48
N LEU A 825 26.76 -0.54 5.42
CA LEU A 825 26.80 0.38 4.28
C LEU A 825 28.16 1.07 4.13
N TYR A 826 28.81 1.44 5.24
CA TYR A 826 30.19 1.93 5.20
C TYR A 826 31.17 0.86 4.72
N GLU A 827 31.03 -0.40 5.14
CA GLU A 827 31.89 -1.50 4.68
C GLU A 827 31.64 -1.82 3.19
N ILE A 828 30.38 -1.84 2.73
CA ILE A 828 30.06 -1.96 1.29
C ILE A 828 30.69 -0.81 0.51
N ASN A 829 30.55 0.43 0.98
CA ASN A 829 31.11 1.60 0.31
C ASN A 829 32.64 1.54 0.28
N PHE A 830 33.31 1.22 1.38
CA PHE A 830 34.77 1.12 1.45
C PHE A 830 35.30 0.11 0.43
N ASN A 831 34.77 -1.12 0.41
CA ASN A 831 35.18 -2.15 -0.54
C ASN A 831 34.89 -1.74 -2.00
N PHE A 832 33.73 -1.15 -2.27
CA PHE A 832 33.39 -0.62 -3.59
C PHE A 832 34.34 0.49 -4.04
N MET A 833 34.68 1.44 -3.15
CA MET A 833 35.57 2.56 -3.46
C MET A 833 37.01 2.11 -3.69
N GLU A 834 37.50 1.10 -2.95
CA GLU A 834 38.79 0.48 -3.23
C GLU A 834 38.81 -0.25 -4.58
N ASP A 835 37.76 -0.99 -4.93
CA ASP A 835 37.62 -1.62 -6.25
C ASP A 835 37.40 -0.63 -7.39
N LEU A 836 36.85 0.55 -7.10
CA LEU A 836 36.68 1.63 -8.07
C LEU A 836 38.01 2.34 -8.35
N LYS A 837 38.80 2.66 -7.30
CA LYS A 837 40.18 3.19 -7.44
C LYS A 837 41.06 2.29 -8.32
N LYS A 838 40.93 0.96 -8.18
CA LYS A 838 41.66 -0.04 -9.01
C LYS A 838 41.26 -0.01 -10.50
N LYS A 839 40.09 0.55 -10.85
CA LYS A 839 39.54 0.56 -12.23
C LYS A 839 39.63 1.91 -12.92
N ILE A 840 39.36 3.01 -12.21
CA ILE A 840 39.36 4.38 -12.77
C ILE A 840 40.50 5.26 -12.25
N GLY A 841 41.35 4.76 -11.36
CA GLY A 841 42.45 5.53 -10.77
C GLY A 841 41.96 6.54 -9.71
N LEU A 842 42.58 7.70 -9.68
CA LEU A 842 42.38 8.74 -8.66
C LEU A 842 41.58 9.96 -9.19
N ASP A 843 40.58 9.72 -10.05
CA ASP A 843 39.57 10.73 -10.38
C ASP A 843 38.64 10.94 -9.18
N TYR A 844 39.06 11.80 -8.24
CA TYR A 844 38.33 12.08 -7.01
C TYR A 844 36.92 12.64 -7.25
N ASN A 845 36.69 13.34 -8.37
CA ASN A 845 35.38 13.89 -8.71
C ASN A 845 34.41 12.77 -9.12
N ARG A 846 34.86 11.81 -9.96
CA ARG A 846 34.07 10.63 -10.31
C ARG A 846 33.90 9.68 -9.14
N LEU A 847 34.95 9.45 -8.35
CA LEU A 847 34.90 8.69 -7.10
C LEU A 847 33.82 9.28 -6.17
N SER A 848 33.79 10.61 -5.98
CA SER A 848 32.79 11.30 -5.16
C SER A 848 31.37 11.11 -5.68
N ARG A 849 31.11 11.23 -6.98
CA ARG A 849 29.76 11.01 -7.57
C ARG A 849 29.28 9.56 -7.46
N MET A 850 30.20 8.58 -7.58
CA MET A 850 29.84 7.16 -7.56
C MET A 850 29.71 6.56 -6.14
N SER A 851 30.32 7.15 -5.12
CA SER A 851 30.25 6.68 -3.72
C SER A 851 28.80 6.51 -3.25
N ILE A 852 28.54 5.50 -2.42
CA ILE A 852 27.24 5.30 -1.76
C ILE A 852 27.01 6.37 -0.69
N VAL A 853 28.08 6.76 0.02
CA VAL A 853 28.08 7.92 0.93
C VAL A 853 28.29 9.19 0.11
N GLU A 854 27.46 10.19 0.35
CA GLU A 854 27.62 11.57 -0.10
C GLU A 854 28.21 12.40 1.04
N GLU A 855 29.32 13.07 0.75
CA GLU A 855 30.02 13.96 1.67
C GLU A 855 29.56 15.41 1.44
N GLY A 856 29.29 16.16 2.52
CA GLY A 856 28.73 17.50 2.48
C GLY A 856 28.48 18.05 3.89
N ALA A 857 27.76 19.17 4.00
CA ALA A 857 27.39 19.76 5.29
C ALA A 857 26.50 18.82 6.13
N VAL A 858 25.58 18.11 5.47
CA VAL A 858 24.92 16.91 5.98
C VAL A 858 25.41 15.73 5.14
N LYS A 859 25.88 14.66 5.77
CA LYS A 859 26.26 13.44 5.06
C LYS A 859 25.02 12.60 4.74
N ASN A 860 24.92 12.09 3.51
CA ASN A 860 23.78 11.28 3.07
C ASN A 860 24.21 9.90 2.56
N ILE A 861 23.31 8.92 2.66
CA ILE A 861 23.39 7.65 1.94
C ILE A 861 22.53 7.77 0.67
N ARG A 862 23.13 7.59 -0.51
CA ARG A 862 22.43 7.62 -1.81
C ARG A 862 21.88 6.24 -2.13
N MET A 863 20.56 6.07 -2.00
CA MET A 863 19.90 4.77 -2.11
C MET A 863 19.92 4.23 -3.54
N ALA A 864 19.91 5.10 -4.55
CA ALA A 864 20.13 4.71 -5.94
C ALA A 864 21.52 4.10 -6.17
N ASN A 865 22.59 4.73 -5.64
CA ASN A 865 23.97 4.23 -5.77
C ASN A 865 24.12 2.86 -5.09
N LEU A 866 23.58 2.69 -3.88
CA LEU A 866 23.51 1.40 -3.18
C LEU A 866 22.83 0.33 -4.07
N SER A 867 21.70 0.67 -4.68
CA SER A 867 20.91 -0.23 -5.54
C SER A 867 21.68 -0.70 -6.77
N ILE A 868 22.41 0.21 -7.43
CA ILE A 868 23.22 -0.08 -8.62
C ILE A 868 24.47 -0.92 -8.27
N VAL A 869 25.11 -0.63 -7.13
CA VAL A 869 26.26 -1.39 -6.64
C VAL A 869 25.85 -2.82 -6.26
N GLY A 870 24.81 -2.97 -5.44
CA GLY A 870 24.35 -4.26 -4.90
C GLY A 870 23.43 -5.11 -5.79
N SER A 871 23.09 -4.67 -7.00
CA SER A 871 22.28 -5.46 -7.96
C SER A 871 23.10 -5.97 -9.15
N HIS A 872 22.74 -7.14 -9.70
CA HIS A 872 23.35 -7.67 -10.92
C HIS A 872 22.75 -7.10 -12.21
N ILE A 873 21.53 -6.54 -12.17
CA ILE A 873 20.88 -5.85 -13.29
C ILE A 873 20.15 -4.60 -12.77
N VAL A 874 20.20 -3.52 -13.58
CA VAL A 874 19.48 -2.26 -13.39
C VAL A 874 18.60 -2.01 -14.61
N ASN A 875 17.31 -1.72 -14.43
CA ASN A 875 16.36 -1.48 -15.51
C ASN A 875 15.82 -0.04 -15.52
N GLY A 876 15.77 0.58 -16.70
CA GLY A 876 14.86 1.69 -17.00
C GLY A 876 13.52 1.20 -17.55
N VAL A 877 12.44 1.95 -17.32
CA VAL A 877 11.05 1.56 -17.67
C VAL A 877 10.54 1.95 -19.07
N SER A 878 11.42 2.50 -19.89
CA SER A 878 11.24 2.73 -21.33
C SER A 878 12.61 2.78 -22.02
N LYS A 879 12.62 2.68 -23.35
CA LYS A 879 13.84 2.83 -24.16
C LYS A 879 14.44 4.24 -24.01
N LEU A 880 13.59 5.28 -24.04
CA LEU A 880 14.01 6.68 -23.86
C LEU A 880 14.58 6.92 -22.46
N HIS A 881 13.92 6.42 -21.41
CA HIS A 881 14.38 6.56 -20.03
C HIS A 881 15.77 5.93 -19.85
N LEU A 882 16.00 4.71 -20.36
CA LEU A 882 17.34 4.11 -20.30
C LEU A 882 18.40 4.98 -20.99
N ASP A 883 18.09 5.60 -22.14
CA ASP A 883 19.03 6.48 -22.82
C ASP A 883 19.30 7.79 -22.05
N THR A 884 18.36 8.25 -21.21
CA THR A 884 18.63 9.30 -20.19
C THR A 884 19.58 8.78 -19.10
N LEU A 885 19.27 7.63 -18.47
CA LEU A 885 20.10 7.06 -17.39
C LEU A 885 21.56 6.85 -17.82
N LYS A 886 21.80 6.45 -19.07
CA LYS A 886 23.15 6.28 -19.66
C LYS A 886 23.91 7.60 -19.87
N ARG A 887 23.21 8.71 -20.13
CA ARG A 887 23.78 9.99 -20.56
C ARG A 887 23.95 10.98 -19.41
N THR A 888 23.01 10.97 -18.47
CA THR A 888 22.96 11.89 -17.33
C THR A 888 22.97 11.10 -16.02
N THR A 889 21.80 10.62 -15.58
CA THR A 889 21.51 10.19 -14.20
C THR A 889 22.51 9.20 -13.61
N PHE A 890 22.91 8.18 -14.38
CA PHE A 890 23.86 7.13 -13.94
C PHE A 890 25.02 6.93 -14.94
N LYS A 891 25.40 7.99 -15.67
CA LYS A 891 26.46 7.95 -16.68
C LYS A 891 27.74 7.25 -16.19
N ASP A 892 28.28 7.68 -15.05
CA ASP A 892 29.55 7.16 -14.52
C ASP A 892 29.47 5.66 -14.17
N PHE A 893 28.30 5.15 -13.78
CA PHE A 893 28.05 3.73 -13.55
C PHE A 893 27.82 2.94 -14.85
N TYR A 894 27.14 3.53 -15.84
CA TYR A 894 26.93 2.90 -17.14
C TYR A 894 28.24 2.71 -17.92
N GLU A 895 29.15 3.69 -17.84
CA GLU A 895 30.50 3.54 -18.39
C GLU A 895 31.34 2.46 -17.70
N LEU A 896 31.07 2.16 -16.41
CA LEU A 896 31.77 1.14 -15.63
C LEU A 896 31.20 -0.27 -15.84
N TRP A 897 29.89 -0.38 -16.00
CA TRP A 897 29.13 -1.63 -16.06
C TRP A 897 28.02 -1.58 -17.13
N PRO A 898 28.34 -1.38 -18.42
CA PRO A 898 27.33 -1.25 -19.47
C PRO A 898 26.42 -2.49 -19.59
N GLU A 899 26.92 -3.66 -19.18
CA GLU A 899 26.18 -4.93 -19.15
C GLU A 899 25.11 -5.02 -18.05
N LYS A 900 25.22 -4.24 -16.96
CA LYS A 900 24.18 -4.19 -15.91
C LYS A 900 22.91 -3.49 -16.40
N PHE A 901 23.04 -2.51 -17.30
CA PHE A 901 21.97 -1.58 -17.65
C PHE A 901 21.09 -2.10 -18.80
N GLN A 902 19.83 -2.41 -18.48
CA GLN A 902 18.81 -2.85 -19.43
C GLN A 902 17.61 -1.89 -19.40
N PHE A 903 16.63 -2.12 -20.28
CA PHE A 903 15.28 -1.58 -20.13
C PHE A 903 14.23 -2.70 -20.15
N LYS A 904 13.04 -2.37 -19.66
CA LYS A 904 11.80 -3.14 -19.79
C LYS A 904 10.68 -2.14 -19.97
N THR A 905 10.11 -2.04 -21.17
CA THR A 905 8.98 -1.13 -21.41
C THR A 905 7.82 -1.54 -20.49
N ASN A 906 7.31 -0.60 -19.70
CA ASN A 906 6.16 -0.83 -18.83
C ASN A 906 4.92 -1.29 -19.63
N GLY A 907 4.03 -2.01 -18.96
CA GLY A 907 2.77 -2.46 -19.54
C GLY A 907 1.65 -2.53 -18.49
N VAL A 908 0.43 -2.79 -18.96
CA VAL A 908 -0.78 -2.92 -18.13
C VAL A 908 -1.56 -4.18 -18.48
N THR A 909 -2.32 -4.72 -17.52
CA THR A 909 -3.07 -5.97 -17.73
C THR A 909 -4.36 -5.72 -18.53
N GLN A 910 -4.48 -6.37 -19.68
CA GLN A 910 -5.70 -6.37 -20.49
C GLN A 910 -6.90 -7.04 -19.79
N ARG A 911 -6.67 -7.89 -18.77
CA ARG A 911 -7.76 -8.45 -17.95
C ARG A 911 -8.52 -7.32 -17.24
N ARG A 912 -7.83 -6.47 -16.47
CA ARG A 912 -8.52 -5.37 -15.79
C ARG A 912 -8.92 -4.26 -16.76
N TRP A 913 -8.00 -3.82 -17.62
CA TRP A 913 -8.20 -2.60 -18.41
C TRP A 913 -8.99 -2.79 -19.72
N ILE A 914 -9.39 -4.02 -20.07
CA ILE A 914 -10.40 -4.29 -21.10
C ILE A 914 -11.49 -5.24 -20.60
N VAL A 915 -11.16 -6.43 -20.08
CA VAL A 915 -12.17 -7.46 -19.74
C VAL A 915 -13.08 -7.03 -18.58
N VAL A 916 -12.51 -6.51 -17.49
CA VAL A 916 -13.28 -6.01 -16.33
C VAL A 916 -13.93 -4.66 -16.61
N SER A 917 -13.17 -3.67 -17.08
CA SER A 917 -13.67 -2.30 -17.27
C SER A 917 -14.64 -2.13 -18.44
N ASN A 918 -14.44 -2.89 -19.52
CA ASN A 918 -15.06 -2.68 -20.82
C ASN A 918 -15.48 -4.01 -21.49
N PRO A 919 -16.34 -4.83 -20.85
CA PRO A 919 -16.76 -6.14 -21.37
C PRO A 919 -17.42 -6.05 -22.75
N ASN A 920 -18.07 -4.92 -23.07
CA ASN A 920 -18.62 -4.64 -24.39
C ASN A 920 -17.53 -4.57 -25.49
N LEU A 921 -16.39 -3.93 -25.22
CA LEU A 921 -15.24 -3.92 -26.12
C LEU A 921 -14.56 -5.29 -26.15
N CYS A 922 -14.46 -5.98 -25.00
CA CYS A 922 -13.93 -7.34 -24.94
C CYS A 922 -14.69 -8.30 -25.88
N ALA A 923 -16.02 -8.35 -25.76
CA ALA A 923 -16.87 -9.16 -26.62
C ALA A 923 -16.77 -8.74 -28.11
N LEU A 924 -16.64 -7.43 -28.39
CA LEU A 924 -16.48 -6.93 -29.75
C LEU A 924 -15.14 -7.38 -30.38
N ILE A 925 -14.03 -7.24 -29.65
CA ILE A 925 -12.70 -7.70 -30.10
C ILE A 925 -12.73 -9.21 -30.33
N SER A 926 -13.24 -10.00 -29.38
CA SER A 926 -13.30 -11.46 -29.51
C SER A 926 -14.18 -11.93 -30.68
N LYS A 927 -15.28 -11.21 -30.97
CA LYS A 927 -16.12 -11.46 -32.14
C LYS A 927 -15.38 -11.22 -33.45
N TRP A 928 -14.69 -10.08 -33.60
CA TRP A 928 -14.04 -9.72 -34.86
C TRP A 928 -12.69 -10.43 -35.08
N LEU A 929 -11.99 -10.83 -34.02
CA LEU A 929 -10.84 -11.76 -34.11
C LEU A 929 -11.25 -13.24 -34.19
N GLY A 930 -12.53 -13.56 -33.94
CA GLY A 930 -13.04 -14.93 -33.90
C GLY A 930 -12.52 -15.80 -32.74
N THR A 931 -11.91 -15.20 -31.72
CA THR A 931 -11.27 -15.90 -30.59
C THR A 931 -11.12 -15.00 -29.37
N GLU A 932 -11.16 -15.59 -28.16
CA GLU A 932 -10.82 -14.93 -26.89
C GLU A 932 -9.34 -15.09 -26.51
N ALA A 933 -8.55 -15.83 -27.31
CA ALA A 933 -7.14 -16.11 -27.02
C ALA A 933 -6.28 -14.84 -26.86
N TRP A 934 -6.71 -13.71 -27.41
CA TRP A 934 -6.02 -12.42 -27.27
C TRP A 934 -5.91 -11.95 -25.81
N ILE A 935 -6.82 -12.38 -24.92
CA ILE A 935 -6.78 -12.04 -23.48
C ILE A 935 -5.50 -12.60 -22.81
N ARG A 936 -4.90 -13.66 -23.36
CA ARG A 936 -3.59 -14.22 -22.97
C ARG A 936 -2.46 -14.00 -23.99
N ASN A 937 -2.75 -13.38 -25.13
CA ASN A 937 -1.77 -13.07 -26.17
C ASN A 937 -2.17 -11.77 -26.90
N ALA A 938 -1.79 -10.63 -26.32
CA ALA A 938 -2.24 -9.32 -26.78
C ALA A 938 -1.76 -8.95 -28.21
N ASP A 939 -0.76 -9.64 -28.75
CA ASP A 939 -0.29 -9.43 -30.13
C ASP A 939 -1.37 -9.79 -31.17
N LEU A 940 -2.35 -10.64 -30.81
CA LEU A 940 -3.49 -10.97 -31.67
C LEU A 940 -4.41 -9.77 -31.94
N LEU A 941 -4.32 -8.68 -31.16
CA LEU A 941 -5.02 -7.41 -31.44
C LEU A 941 -4.60 -6.78 -32.77
N THR A 942 -3.41 -7.13 -33.29
CA THR A 942 -2.96 -6.70 -34.62
C THR A 942 -3.91 -7.11 -35.75
N GLY A 943 -4.65 -8.21 -35.60
CA GLY A 943 -5.64 -8.67 -36.59
C GLY A 943 -6.82 -7.72 -36.79
N LEU A 944 -7.08 -6.79 -35.87
CA LEU A 944 -8.12 -5.75 -36.04
C LEU A 944 -7.82 -4.79 -37.21
N LYS A 945 -6.56 -4.71 -37.67
CA LYS A 945 -6.16 -3.95 -38.88
C LYS A 945 -6.89 -4.44 -40.14
N ASP A 946 -7.12 -5.75 -40.27
CA ASP A 946 -7.79 -6.36 -41.43
C ASP A 946 -9.29 -6.01 -41.51
N HIS A 947 -9.83 -5.34 -40.49
CA HIS A 947 -11.22 -4.90 -40.39
C HIS A 947 -11.37 -3.37 -40.28
N VAL A 948 -10.28 -2.61 -40.36
CA VAL A 948 -10.27 -1.15 -40.13
C VAL A 948 -11.17 -0.36 -41.09
N ASP A 949 -11.44 -0.86 -42.30
CA ASP A 949 -12.35 -0.25 -43.28
C ASP A 949 -13.79 -0.83 -43.25
N ASN A 950 -14.10 -1.73 -42.31
CA ASN A 950 -15.41 -2.40 -42.26
C ASN A 950 -16.49 -1.52 -41.61
N THR A 951 -17.48 -1.11 -42.41
CA THR A 951 -18.56 -0.20 -41.98
C THR A 951 -19.51 -0.82 -40.93
N ASN A 952 -19.64 -2.14 -40.85
CA ASN A 952 -20.40 -2.80 -39.78
C ASN A 952 -19.60 -2.76 -38.46
N PHE A 953 -18.29 -3.01 -38.52
CA PHE A 953 -17.41 -2.89 -37.37
C PHE A 953 -17.42 -1.47 -36.80
N HIS A 954 -17.41 -0.44 -37.65
CA HIS A 954 -17.53 0.97 -37.23
C HIS A 954 -18.82 1.27 -36.45
N GLN A 955 -19.96 0.71 -36.89
CA GLN A 955 -21.25 0.91 -36.21
C GLN A 955 -21.25 0.26 -34.82
N GLU A 956 -20.73 -0.95 -34.72
CA GLU A 956 -20.60 -1.67 -33.43
C GLU A 956 -19.61 -0.96 -32.50
N TRP A 957 -18.45 -0.54 -33.00
CA TRP A 957 -17.44 0.23 -32.26
C TRP A 957 -18.00 1.53 -31.69
N LYS A 958 -18.74 2.29 -32.51
CA LYS A 958 -19.41 3.53 -32.08
C LYS A 958 -20.49 3.27 -31.03
N MET A 959 -21.22 2.15 -31.13
CA MET A 959 -22.20 1.77 -30.10
C MET A 959 -21.53 1.45 -28.76
N VAL A 960 -20.43 0.68 -28.76
CA VAL A 960 -19.65 0.38 -27.54
C VAL A 960 -19.14 1.66 -26.87
N LYS A 961 -18.52 2.58 -27.62
CA LYS A 961 -18.07 3.87 -27.08
C LYS A 961 -19.25 4.70 -26.53
N LYS A 962 -20.40 4.72 -27.22
CA LYS A 962 -21.60 5.44 -26.75
C LYS A 962 -22.15 4.88 -25.42
N VAL A 963 -22.18 3.56 -25.24
CA VAL A 963 -22.61 2.94 -23.98
C VAL A 963 -21.66 3.30 -22.84
N ASN A 964 -20.35 3.27 -23.08
CA ASN A 964 -19.37 3.64 -22.04
C ASN A 964 -19.44 5.13 -21.68
N LYS A 965 -19.68 6.01 -22.65
CA LYS A 965 -19.95 7.43 -22.41
C LYS A 965 -21.22 7.68 -21.62
N MET A 966 -22.25 6.85 -21.80
CA MET A 966 -23.49 6.91 -21.04
C MET A 966 -23.23 6.64 -19.55
N ARG A 967 -22.55 5.53 -19.22
CA ARG A 967 -22.13 5.18 -17.85
C ARG A 967 -21.30 6.29 -17.18
N LEU A 968 -20.37 6.89 -17.93
CA LEU A 968 -19.54 7.98 -17.42
C LEU A 968 -20.35 9.29 -17.24
N ALA A 969 -21.32 9.59 -18.11
CA ALA A 969 -22.23 10.72 -17.94
C ALA A 969 -23.16 10.55 -16.73
N GLU A 970 -23.65 9.33 -16.49
CA GLU A 970 -24.47 8.97 -15.32
C GLU A 970 -23.66 9.14 -14.03
N TYR A 971 -22.41 8.67 -13.99
CA TYR A 971 -21.48 8.91 -12.87
C TYR A 971 -21.21 10.41 -12.63
N ILE A 972 -21.00 11.19 -13.70
CA ILE A 972 -20.79 12.64 -13.62
C ILE A 972 -22.03 13.36 -13.08
N GLU A 973 -23.24 13.00 -13.55
CA GLU A 973 -24.49 13.57 -13.03
C GLU A 973 -24.69 13.21 -11.55
N ALA A 974 -24.45 11.95 -11.16
CA ALA A 974 -24.61 11.50 -9.77
C ALA A 974 -23.63 12.17 -8.80
N MET A 975 -22.38 12.39 -9.22
CA MET A 975 -21.32 12.97 -8.39
C MET A 975 -21.38 14.51 -8.33
N SER A 976 -21.73 15.19 -9.42
CA SER A 976 -21.60 16.65 -9.56
C SER A 976 -22.90 17.40 -9.84
N GLY A 977 -23.99 16.71 -10.17
CA GLY A 977 -25.23 17.31 -10.69
C GLY A 977 -25.12 17.89 -12.11
N VAL A 978 -23.93 17.91 -12.72
CA VAL A 978 -23.71 18.46 -14.06
C VAL A 978 -24.15 17.46 -15.12
N LYS A 979 -25.14 17.83 -15.94
CA LYS A 979 -25.52 17.06 -17.12
C LYS A 979 -24.56 17.35 -18.28
N VAL A 980 -24.19 16.29 -18.99
CA VAL A 980 -23.20 16.31 -20.08
C VAL A 980 -23.74 15.60 -21.32
N SER A 981 -23.49 16.16 -22.51
CA SER A 981 -24.02 15.62 -23.77
C SER A 981 -23.16 14.46 -24.30
N LEU A 982 -23.77 13.32 -24.61
CA LEU A 982 -23.08 12.14 -25.15
C LEU A 982 -22.49 12.37 -26.56
N ASP A 983 -23.00 13.35 -27.30
CA ASP A 983 -22.54 13.71 -28.65
C ASP A 983 -21.35 14.70 -28.63
N ALA A 984 -21.00 15.25 -27.46
CA ALA A 984 -19.78 16.05 -27.24
C ALA A 984 -18.55 15.14 -27.13
N MET A 985 -17.36 15.61 -27.55
CA MET A 985 -16.11 14.89 -27.31
C MET A 985 -15.81 14.87 -25.80
N PHE A 986 -15.54 13.68 -25.25
CA PHE A 986 -15.09 13.51 -23.87
C PHE A 986 -13.55 13.58 -23.82
N ASP A 987 -13.03 14.62 -23.20
CA ASP A 987 -11.63 15.07 -23.28
C ASP A 987 -10.99 15.08 -21.89
N VAL A 988 -10.05 14.17 -21.63
CA VAL A 988 -9.75 13.68 -20.27
C VAL A 988 -8.29 13.85 -19.85
N GLN A 989 -8.03 14.46 -18.69
CA GLN A 989 -6.72 14.51 -18.04
C GLN A 989 -6.81 14.01 -16.59
N VAL A 990 -6.59 12.70 -16.39
CA VAL A 990 -6.62 12.06 -15.06
C VAL A 990 -5.26 11.49 -14.65
N LYS A 991 -4.61 12.13 -13.66
CA LYS A 991 -3.27 11.83 -13.13
C LYS A 991 -2.99 12.69 -11.87
N ARG A 992 -1.93 12.38 -11.09
CA ARG A 992 -1.45 13.24 -9.97
C ARG A 992 -1.39 14.71 -10.42
N ILE A 993 -1.90 15.62 -9.59
CA ILE A 993 -1.86 17.06 -9.87
C ILE A 993 -0.46 17.59 -9.52
N HIS A 994 0.22 18.20 -10.51
CA HIS A 994 1.60 18.69 -10.40
C HIS A 994 1.87 19.66 -11.53
N GLU A 995 2.75 20.64 -11.34
CA GLU A 995 3.09 21.60 -12.39
C GLU A 995 3.69 20.92 -13.64
N TYR A 996 4.66 20.00 -13.50
CA TYR A 996 5.25 19.30 -14.66
C TYR A 996 4.27 18.37 -15.41
N LYS A 997 3.17 17.93 -14.76
CA LYS A 997 2.07 17.17 -15.39
C LYS A 997 1.10 18.08 -16.17
N ARG A 998 1.26 19.40 -16.03
CA ARG A 998 0.64 20.48 -16.80
C ARG A 998 -0.89 20.47 -16.88
N GLN A 999 -1.58 20.19 -15.76
CA GLN A 999 -3.01 20.53 -15.64
C GLN A 999 -3.26 22.04 -15.81
N LEU A 1000 -2.29 22.89 -15.44
CA LEU A 1000 -2.38 24.34 -15.64
C LEU A 1000 -2.41 24.73 -17.14
N LEU A 1001 -1.66 24.02 -18.00
CA LEU A 1001 -1.73 24.21 -19.46
C LEU A 1001 -3.13 23.89 -20.01
N ASN A 1002 -3.72 22.77 -19.56
CA ASN A 1002 -5.05 22.36 -19.99
C ASN A 1002 -6.11 23.38 -19.58
N ILE A 1003 -6.17 23.77 -18.31
CA ILE A 1003 -7.20 24.72 -17.82
C ILE A 1003 -7.06 26.10 -18.47
N LEU A 1004 -5.85 26.58 -18.76
CA LEU A 1004 -5.63 27.82 -19.53
C LEU A 1004 -6.13 27.68 -20.99
N GLY A 1005 -5.97 26.50 -21.61
CA GLY A 1005 -6.56 26.20 -22.93
C GLY A 1005 -8.09 26.11 -22.92
N ILE A 1006 -8.68 25.60 -21.84
CA ILE A 1006 -10.14 25.57 -21.64
C ILE A 1006 -10.69 26.98 -21.44
N ILE A 1007 -10.00 27.83 -20.67
CA ILE A 1007 -10.30 29.27 -20.53
C ILE A 1007 -10.22 29.97 -21.90
N HIS A 1008 -9.21 29.66 -22.73
CA HIS A 1008 -9.10 30.19 -24.09
C HIS A 1008 -10.29 29.75 -24.96
N ARG A 1009 -10.67 28.47 -24.95
CA ARG A 1009 -11.82 27.94 -25.69
C ARG A 1009 -13.13 28.63 -25.26
N TYR A 1010 -13.33 28.83 -23.96
CA TYR A 1010 -14.49 29.56 -23.40
C TYR A 1010 -14.52 31.04 -23.85
N ASP A 1011 -13.40 31.76 -23.75
CA ASP A 1011 -13.32 33.16 -24.18
C ASP A 1011 -13.55 33.31 -25.69
N CYS A 1012 -12.95 32.45 -26.51
CA CYS A 1012 -13.26 32.38 -27.95
C CYS A 1012 -14.75 32.12 -28.20
N LEU A 1013 -15.38 31.17 -27.50
CA LEU A 1013 -16.81 30.90 -27.64
C LEU A 1013 -17.67 32.10 -27.25
N LYS A 1014 -17.42 32.78 -26.12
CA LYS A 1014 -18.19 33.95 -25.68
C LYS A 1014 -18.11 35.11 -26.69
N ASN A 1015 -16.95 35.35 -27.28
CA ASN A 1015 -16.72 36.41 -28.28
C ASN A 1015 -17.15 36.01 -29.72
N MET A 1016 -17.49 34.74 -29.98
CA MET A 1016 -17.91 34.25 -31.30
C MET A 1016 -19.42 34.44 -31.54
N ASP A 1017 -19.77 34.81 -32.77
CA ASP A 1017 -21.16 34.97 -33.21
C ASP A 1017 -22.01 33.71 -33.06
N LYS A 1018 -23.31 33.87 -32.72
CA LYS A 1018 -24.22 32.77 -32.40
C LYS A 1018 -24.45 31.75 -33.54
N ASN A 1019 -24.14 32.12 -34.78
CA ASN A 1019 -24.25 31.23 -35.94
C ASN A 1019 -22.98 30.37 -36.14
N ASP A 1020 -21.79 30.93 -35.94
CA ASP A 1020 -20.53 30.19 -36.04
C ASP A 1020 -20.27 29.35 -34.79
N ARG A 1021 -20.74 29.80 -33.63
CA ARG A 1021 -20.70 29.03 -32.37
C ARG A 1021 -21.37 27.65 -32.49
N ARG A 1022 -22.37 27.50 -33.37
CA ARG A 1022 -23.05 26.22 -33.68
C ARG A 1022 -22.22 25.23 -34.50
N LYS A 1023 -21.08 25.67 -35.06
CA LYS A 1023 -20.16 24.85 -35.87
C LYS A 1023 -18.99 24.29 -35.04
N VAL A 1024 -18.82 24.75 -33.80
CA VAL A 1024 -17.74 24.31 -32.91
C VAL A 1024 -18.08 22.93 -32.34
N VAL A 1025 -17.09 22.04 -32.29
CA VAL A 1025 -17.22 20.72 -31.66
C VAL A 1025 -17.55 20.88 -30.17
N PRO A 1026 -18.71 20.36 -29.70
CA PRO A 1026 -19.04 20.38 -28.28
C PRO A 1026 -18.04 19.54 -27.48
N ARG A 1027 -17.62 20.00 -26.30
CA ARG A 1027 -16.70 19.26 -25.43
C ARG A 1027 -17.16 19.14 -23.99
N VAL A 1028 -16.81 18.00 -23.40
CA VAL A 1028 -16.87 17.73 -21.96
C VAL A 1028 -15.44 17.50 -21.51
N CYS A 1029 -14.81 18.54 -20.97
CA CYS A 1029 -13.46 18.48 -20.45
C CYS A 1029 -13.49 17.91 -19.03
N ILE A 1030 -12.71 16.87 -18.77
CA ILE A 1030 -12.71 16.10 -17.53
C ILE A 1030 -11.29 16.11 -16.95
N ILE A 1031 -11.11 16.73 -15.79
CA ILE A 1031 -9.85 16.73 -15.04
C ILE A 1031 -10.05 15.89 -13.77
N GLY A 1032 -9.03 15.20 -13.28
CA GLY A 1032 -9.12 14.50 -11.99
C GLY A 1032 -7.79 14.01 -11.47
N GLY A 1033 -7.69 13.87 -10.16
CA GLY A 1033 -6.46 13.46 -9.49
C GLY A 1033 -6.26 14.14 -8.14
N LYS A 1034 -5.30 13.62 -7.38
CA LYS A 1034 -4.92 14.09 -6.04
C LYS A 1034 -3.68 14.98 -6.13
N ALA A 1035 -3.67 16.09 -5.39
CA ALA A 1035 -2.46 16.87 -5.07
C ALA A 1035 -1.81 16.30 -3.80
N ALA A 1036 -0.50 16.49 -3.58
CA ALA A 1036 0.12 16.11 -2.30
C ALA A 1036 -0.37 17.05 -1.16
N PRO A 1037 -0.43 16.61 0.11
CA PRO A 1037 -1.06 17.40 1.18
C PRO A 1037 -0.39 18.76 1.43
N GLY A 1038 0.94 18.85 1.32
CA GLY A 1038 1.70 20.09 1.46
C GLY A 1038 1.86 20.91 0.18
N TYR A 1039 1.51 20.37 -1.00
CA TYR A 1039 1.83 20.99 -2.28
C TYR A 1039 0.80 22.05 -2.70
N GLU A 1040 0.99 23.26 -2.17
CA GLU A 1040 0.09 24.40 -2.32
C GLU A 1040 -0.22 24.77 -3.78
N ILE A 1041 0.75 24.71 -4.70
CA ILE A 1041 0.50 25.05 -6.11
C ILE A 1041 -0.42 24.02 -6.78
N ALA A 1042 -0.22 22.73 -6.51
CA ALA A 1042 -1.12 21.69 -6.98
C ALA A 1042 -2.55 21.83 -6.40
N LYS A 1043 -2.69 22.21 -5.12
CA LYS A 1043 -3.99 22.53 -4.52
C LYS A 1043 -4.65 23.76 -5.16
N LYS A 1044 -3.89 24.81 -5.48
CA LYS A 1044 -4.36 25.99 -6.21
C LYS A 1044 -4.85 25.65 -7.63
N ILE A 1045 -4.21 24.70 -8.32
CA ILE A 1045 -4.66 24.21 -9.64
C ILE A 1045 -6.01 23.49 -9.53
N ILE A 1046 -6.24 22.66 -8.51
CA ILE A 1046 -7.57 22.04 -8.25
C ILE A 1046 -8.63 23.12 -8.06
N LYS A 1047 -8.35 24.10 -7.19
CA LYS A 1047 -9.29 25.21 -6.94
C LYS A 1047 -9.57 26.05 -8.19
N LEU A 1048 -8.58 26.27 -9.05
CA LEU A 1048 -8.78 26.94 -10.34
C LEU A 1048 -9.71 26.15 -11.26
N CYS A 1049 -9.55 24.82 -11.33
CA CYS A 1049 -10.45 23.95 -12.12
C CYS A 1049 -11.90 24.08 -11.65
N HIS A 1050 -12.16 24.10 -10.34
CA HIS A 1050 -13.51 24.29 -9.79
C HIS A 1050 -14.08 25.68 -10.07
N SER A 1051 -13.32 26.76 -9.82
CA SER A 1051 -13.78 28.13 -10.09
C SER A 1051 -14.08 28.40 -11.58
N VAL A 1052 -13.33 27.76 -12.48
CA VAL A 1052 -13.59 27.82 -13.93
C VAL A 1052 -14.80 26.95 -14.30
N ALA A 1053 -14.96 25.76 -13.70
CA ALA A 1053 -16.09 24.88 -13.95
C ALA A 1053 -17.43 25.52 -13.55
N GLU A 1054 -17.49 26.15 -12.37
CA GLU A 1054 -18.65 26.91 -11.91
C GLU A 1054 -19.06 28.01 -12.90
N LYS A 1055 -18.06 28.71 -13.47
CA LYS A 1055 -18.30 29.77 -14.46
C LYS A 1055 -18.80 29.23 -15.80
N ILE A 1056 -18.18 28.16 -16.31
CA ILE A 1056 -18.49 27.57 -17.62
C ILE A 1056 -19.85 26.85 -17.59
N ASN A 1057 -20.08 25.98 -16.61
CA ASN A 1057 -21.23 25.07 -16.63
C ASN A 1057 -22.57 25.80 -16.48
N ASN A 1058 -22.55 26.96 -15.79
CA ASN A 1058 -23.70 27.83 -15.56
C ASN A 1058 -23.91 28.90 -16.65
N ASP A 1059 -23.03 29.02 -17.65
CA ASP A 1059 -23.16 30.05 -18.69
C ASP A 1059 -24.17 29.64 -19.78
N THR A 1060 -25.33 30.29 -19.77
CA THR A 1060 -26.45 30.01 -20.68
C THR A 1060 -26.17 30.38 -22.15
N ASP A 1061 -25.15 31.18 -22.46
CA ASP A 1061 -24.73 31.43 -23.84
C ASP A 1061 -23.84 30.30 -24.40
N ILE A 1062 -23.26 29.46 -23.52
CA ILE A 1062 -22.39 28.33 -23.86
C ILE A 1062 -23.20 27.03 -23.87
N GLY A 1063 -24.05 26.80 -22.86
CA GLY A 1063 -24.88 25.60 -22.77
C GLY A 1063 -24.02 24.33 -22.73
N ASP A 1064 -24.25 23.42 -23.67
CA ASP A 1064 -23.55 22.12 -23.74
C ASP A 1064 -22.40 22.09 -24.76
N LEU A 1065 -22.03 23.25 -25.33
CA LEU A 1065 -20.88 23.37 -26.24
C LEU A 1065 -19.53 23.24 -25.50
N LEU A 1066 -19.51 23.57 -24.22
CA LEU A 1066 -18.38 23.35 -23.34
C LEU A 1066 -18.88 23.11 -21.91
N LYS A 1067 -18.59 21.93 -21.36
CA LYS A 1067 -18.67 21.64 -19.92
C LYS A 1067 -17.27 21.33 -19.39
N LEU A 1068 -17.04 21.67 -18.13
CA LEU A 1068 -15.84 21.29 -17.38
C LEU A 1068 -16.25 20.56 -16.11
N VAL A 1069 -15.67 19.38 -15.88
CA VAL A 1069 -15.92 18.56 -14.69
C VAL A 1069 -14.57 18.24 -14.03
N PHE A 1070 -14.49 18.42 -12.72
CA PHE A 1070 -13.42 17.83 -11.92
C PHE A 1070 -13.96 16.56 -11.26
N ILE A 1071 -13.29 15.43 -11.44
CA ILE A 1071 -13.63 14.16 -10.80
C ILE A 1071 -12.78 14.00 -9.53
N PRO A 1072 -13.41 14.00 -8.34
CA PRO A 1072 -12.72 13.78 -7.08
C PRO A 1072 -12.36 12.30 -6.88
N ASP A 1073 -11.43 12.07 -5.97
CA ASP A 1073 -11.03 10.77 -5.42
C ASP A 1073 -10.64 9.71 -6.46
N TYR A 1074 -10.00 10.16 -7.54
CA TYR A 1074 -9.57 9.31 -8.65
C TYR A 1074 -8.72 8.10 -8.17
N ASN A 1075 -9.28 6.91 -8.33
CA ASN A 1075 -8.76 5.61 -7.90
C ASN A 1075 -8.90 4.56 -9.04
N VAL A 1076 -8.81 3.24 -8.77
CA VAL A 1076 -8.97 2.22 -9.83
C VAL A 1076 -10.40 2.18 -10.34
N SER A 1077 -11.39 2.15 -9.45
CA SER A 1077 -12.80 2.05 -9.84
C SER A 1077 -13.30 3.25 -10.65
N VAL A 1078 -12.84 4.46 -10.30
CA VAL A 1078 -13.09 5.67 -11.11
C VAL A 1078 -12.37 5.56 -12.47
N ALA A 1079 -11.14 5.06 -12.52
CA ALA A 1079 -10.42 4.85 -13.78
C ALA A 1079 -11.08 3.78 -14.68
N GLU A 1080 -11.67 2.73 -14.10
CA GLU A 1080 -12.44 1.69 -14.80
C GLU A 1080 -13.72 2.24 -15.47
N LEU A 1081 -14.26 3.37 -15.01
CA LEU A 1081 -15.36 4.10 -15.67
C LEU A 1081 -14.86 5.16 -16.66
N VAL A 1082 -13.86 5.95 -16.25
CA VAL A 1082 -13.34 7.09 -17.03
C VAL A 1082 -12.64 6.65 -18.32
N ILE A 1083 -11.82 5.59 -18.26
CA ILE A 1083 -10.98 5.17 -19.39
C ILE A 1083 -11.80 4.60 -20.56
N PRO A 1084 -12.79 3.70 -20.36
CA PRO A 1084 -13.66 3.24 -21.43
C PRO A 1084 -14.53 4.35 -22.05
N GLY A 1085 -14.92 5.35 -21.24
CA GLY A 1085 -15.77 6.47 -21.65
C GLY A 1085 -15.06 7.64 -22.34
N ALA A 1086 -13.73 7.73 -22.29
CA ALA A 1086 -13.00 8.81 -22.94
C ALA A 1086 -12.97 8.70 -24.48
N ASP A 1087 -13.05 9.83 -25.18
CA ASP A 1087 -12.77 9.93 -26.62
C ASP A 1087 -11.31 10.36 -26.85
N LEU A 1088 -10.86 11.39 -26.11
CA LEU A 1088 -9.51 11.97 -26.15
C LEU A 1088 -8.91 11.96 -24.73
N SER A 1089 -7.62 11.66 -24.60
CA SER A 1089 -6.90 11.78 -23.32
C SER A 1089 -5.60 12.57 -23.45
N GLN A 1090 -5.29 13.36 -22.41
CA GLN A 1090 -4.23 14.37 -22.45
C GLN A 1090 -3.00 13.98 -21.63
N HIS A 1091 -1.87 13.83 -22.32
CA HIS A 1091 -0.57 13.46 -21.76
C HIS A 1091 0.43 14.61 -21.97
N LEU A 1092 0.11 15.75 -21.35
CA LEU A 1092 0.73 17.06 -21.64
C LEU A 1092 2.11 17.30 -21.01
N SER A 1093 2.67 16.34 -20.29
CA SER A 1093 3.78 16.58 -19.35
C SER A 1093 5.00 17.20 -20.05
N THR A 1094 5.72 18.11 -19.39
CA THR A 1094 6.90 18.79 -19.97
C THR A 1094 7.92 17.74 -20.40
N ALA A 1095 8.42 17.81 -21.64
CA ALA A 1095 9.22 16.72 -22.21
C ALA A 1095 10.49 16.44 -21.37
N GLY A 1096 10.84 15.16 -21.23
CA GLY A 1096 11.94 14.70 -20.37
C GLY A 1096 11.54 14.45 -18.90
N HIS A 1097 10.27 14.62 -18.52
CA HIS A 1097 9.81 14.45 -17.13
C HIS A 1097 8.89 13.22 -16.94
N GLU A 1098 8.52 12.50 -18.01
CA GLU A 1098 7.83 11.19 -17.90
C GLU A 1098 8.77 10.03 -18.28
N ALA A 1099 9.21 9.24 -17.30
CA ALA A 1099 9.96 8.00 -17.56
C ALA A 1099 9.20 6.99 -18.45
N SER A 1100 7.87 6.98 -18.39
CA SER A 1100 7.01 6.08 -19.16
C SER A 1100 5.55 6.57 -19.16
N GLY A 1101 4.78 6.29 -18.10
CA GLY A 1101 3.38 6.71 -17.95
C GLY A 1101 2.35 5.66 -18.39
N THR A 1102 2.05 4.68 -17.53
CA THR A 1102 1.07 3.60 -17.77
C THR A 1102 -0.39 4.06 -17.95
N GLY A 1103 -0.68 5.36 -17.88
CA GLY A 1103 -2.01 5.92 -18.16
C GLY A 1103 -2.36 5.92 -19.64
N SER A 1104 -1.43 6.33 -20.51
CA SER A 1104 -1.60 6.40 -21.97
C SER A 1104 -1.99 5.03 -22.56
N MET A 1105 -1.30 3.99 -22.13
CA MET A 1105 -1.49 2.59 -22.52
C MET A 1105 -2.92 2.09 -22.30
N LYS A 1106 -3.56 2.49 -21.19
CA LYS A 1106 -4.94 2.08 -20.87
C LYS A 1106 -5.97 2.78 -21.76
N PHE A 1107 -5.77 4.07 -22.04
CA PHE A 1107 -6.60 4.84 -22.97
C PHE A 1107 -6.48 4.28 -24.40
N LEU A 1108 -5.24 3.99 -24.82
CA LEU A 1108 -4.93 3.34 -26.10
C LEU A 1108 -5.66 1.99 -26.25
N MET A 1109 -5.59 1.12 -25.23
CA MET A 1109 -6.31 -0.16 -25.16
C MET A 1109 -7.85 -0.03 -25.20
N ASN A 1110 -8.41 1.15 -24.92
CA ASN A 1110 -9.84 1.44 -24.95
C ASN A 1110 -10.26 2.31 -26.16
N GLY A 1111 -9.38 2.43 -27.17
CA GLY A 1111 -9.63 3.19 -28.39
C GLY A 1111 -9.78 4.69 -28.16
N CYS A 1112 -9.35 5.21 -27.01
CA CYS A 1112 -9.26 6.64 -26.75
C CYS A 1112 -8.00 7.19 -27.43
N LEU A 1113 -8.15 8.26 -28.21
CA LEU A 1113 -7.02 8.91 -28.86
C LEU A 1113 -6.20 9.70 -27.84
N LEU A 1114 -4.94 9.97 -28.18
CA LEU A 1114 -3.99 10.67 -27.31
C LEU A 1114 -3.68 12.06 -27.87
N LEU A 1115 -3.72 13.08 -27.02
CA LEU A 1115 -3.05 14.36 -27.26
C LEU A 1115 -1.88 14.47 -26.28
N ALA A 1116 -0.65 14.57 -26.79
CA ALA A 1116 0.54 14.28 -26.00
C ALA A 1116 1.78 15.08 -26.42
N THR A 1117 2.69 15.29 -25.47
CA THR A 1117 4.07 15.65 -25.79
C THR A 1117 4.85 14.43 -26.30
N ALA A 1118 5.95 14.69 -27.01
CA ALA A 1118 6.89 13.68 -27.48
C ALA A 1118 7.79 13.16 -26.33
N ASP A 1119 7.17 12.61 -25.29
CA ASP A 1119 7.82 12.19 -24.04
C ASP A 1119 7.38 10.79 -23.58
N GLY A 1120 8.22 10.14 -22.77
CA GLY A 1120 7.96 8.84 -22.15
C GLY A 1120 7.37 7.78 -23.10
N SER A 1121 6.24 7.20 -22.70
CA SER A 1121 5.54 6.16 -23.46
C SER A 1121 4.99 6.61 -24.81
N THR A 1122 4.77 7.92 -25.03
CA THR A 1122 4.23 8.42 -26.31
C THR A 1122 5.12 8.04 -27.48
N ILE A 1123 6.45 8.04 -27.28
CA ILE A 1123 7.42 7.65 -28.32
C ILE A 1123 7.23 6.19 -28.76
N GLU A 1124 7.08 5.27 -27.81
CA GLU A 1124 6.87 3.85 -28.12
C GLU A 1124 5.46 3.59 -28.68
N ILE A 1125 4.46 4.41 -28.33
CA ILE A 1125 3.12 4.34 -28.94
C ILE A 1125 3.16 4.80 -30.41
N ILE A 1126 3.92 5.84 -30.76
CA ILE A 1126 4.13 6.25 -32.16
C ILE A 1126 4.75 5.11 -32.99
N GLU A 1127 5.68 4.33 -32.42
CA GLU A 1127 6.28 3.16 -33.10
C GLU A 1127 5.22 2.10 -33.49
N GLU A 1128 4.16 1.89 -32.69
CA GLU A 1128 3.15 0.84 -32.90
C GLU A 1128 1.92 1.25 -33.73
N ILE A 1129 1.45 2.50 -33.57
CA ILE A 1129 0.22 3.01 -34.23
C ILE A 1129 0.48 4.03 -35.34
N GLY A 1130 1.71 4.56 -35.44
CA GLY A 1130 2.07 5.64 -36.37
C GLY A 1130 1.63 7.02 -35.90
N SER A 1131 2.39 8.05 -36.26
CA SER A 1131 2.18 9.46 -35.89
C SER A 1131 0.77 9.98 -36.18
N ASP A 1132 0.19 9.54 -37.30
CA ASP A 1132 -1.04 10.09 -37.87
C ASP A 1132 -2.30 9.69 -37.08
N ASN A 1133 -2.15 8.79 -36.11
CA ASN A 1133 -3.23 8.28 -35.25
C ASN A 1133 -3.26 8.91 -33.84
N LEU A 1134 -2.42 9.92 -33.57
CA LEU A 1134 -2.45 10.73 -32.33
C LEU A 1134 -2.14 12.23 -32.61
N PHE A 1135 -2.29 13.08 -31.58
CA PHE A 1135 -2.10 14.52 -31.69
C PHE A 1135 -0.86 14.96 -30.89
N LEU A 1136 0.27 15.14 -31.57
CA LEU A 1136 1.52 15.58 -30.97
C LEU A 1136 1.63 17.11 -30.91
N PHE A 1137 2.23 17.63 -29.83
CA PHE A 1137 2.55 19.05 -29.66
C PHE A 1137 3.79 19.25 -28.77
N GLY A 1138 4.22 20.51 -28.66
CA GLY A 1138 5.21 20.98 -27.69
C GLY A 1138 6.67 20.76 -28.07
N ALA A 1139 7.56 21.31 -27.25
CA ALA A 1139 9.00 21.14 -27.35
C ALA A 1139 9.45 19.67 -27.19
N LYS A 1140 10.52 19.28 -27.89
CA LYS A 1140 11.19 17.99 -27.69
C LYS A 1140 12.11 18.05 -26.48
N VAL A 1141 12.44 16.89 -25.92
CA VAL A 1141 13.36 16.74 -24.77
C VAL A 1141 14.67 17.54 -24.93
N GLN A 1142 15.24 17.58 -26.14
CA GLN A 1142 16.50 18.28 -26.42
C GLN A 1142 16.36 19.82 -26.47
N GLU A 1143 15.15 20.33 -26.65
CA GLU A 1143 14.84 21.76 -26.82
C GLU A 1143 14.50 22.42 -25.47
N VAL A 1144 14.17 21.62 -24.44
CA VAL A 1144 13.71 22.11 -23.12
C VAL A 1144 14.76 22.96 -22.39
N ALA A 1145 16.03 22.55 -22.38
CA ALA A 1145 17.10 23.30 -21.72
C ALA A 1145 17.31 24.68 -22.36
N GLU A 1146 17.46 24.72 -23.69
CA GLU A 1146 17.64 25.95 -24.46
C GLU A 1146 16.44 26.91 -24.33
N LEU A 1147 15.22 26.36 -24.16
CA LEU A 1147 14.01 27.16 -23.89
C LEU A 1147 13.98 27.72 -22.47
N ARG A 1148 14.42 26.95 -21.46
CA ARG A 1148 14.56 27.41 -20.06
C ARG A 1148 15.60 28.52 -19.93
N GLU A 1149 16.76 28.36 -20.57
CA GLU A 1149 17.83 29.39 -20.62
C GLU A 1149 17.33 30.70 -21.24
N LYS A 1150 16.56 30.62 -22.34
CA LYS A 1150 15.97 31.81 -22.98
C LYS A 1150 14.90 32.47 -22.12
N GLY A 1151 14.13 31.68 -21.35
CA GLY A 1151 13.20 32.14 -20.32
C GLY A 1151 12.37 33.37 -20.71
N SER A 1152 12.49 34.45 -19.93
CA SER A 1152 11.73 35.69 -20.10
C SER A 1152 12.01 36.48 -21.40
N THR A 1153 12.99 36.08 -22.22
CA THR A 1153 13.21 36.66 -23.55
C THR A 1153 12.27 36.07 -24.62
N LEU A 1154 11.67 34.90 -24.36
CA LEU A 1154 10.69 34.30 -25.25
C LEU A 1154 9.37 35.08 -25.21
N LYS A 1155 8.98 35.62 -26.38
CA LYS A 1155 7.73 36.35 -26.53
C LYS A 1155 6.53 35.39 -26.52
N VAL A 1156 5.95 35.19 -25.34
CA VAL A 1156 4.76 34.33 -25.15
C VAL A 1156 3.59 34.73 -26.08
N PRO A 1157 2.75 33.76 -26.50
CA PRO A 1157 1.58 34.05 -27.33
C PRO A 1157 0.61 35.03 -26.68
N LEU A 1158 0.01 35.93 -27.48
CA LEU A 1158 -0.99 36.89 -26.98
C LEU A 1158 -2.22 36.19 -26.37
N GLN A 1159 -2.54 35.00 -26.87
CA GLN A 1159 -3.57 34.11 -26.34
C GLN A 1159 -3.25 33.68 -24.90
N PHE A 1160 -1.99 33.29 -24.64
CA PHE A 1160 -1.52 32.85 -23.32
C PHE A 1160 -1.57 34.00 -22.30
N ALA A 1161 -0.95 35.13 -22.64
CA ALA A 1161 -0.95 36.32 -21.79
C ALA A 1161 -2.38 36.84 -21.50
N ARG A 1162 -3.32 36.68 -22.46
CA ARG A 1162 -4.73 37.03 -22.26
C ARG A 1162 -5.40 36.13 -21.22
N VAL A 1163 -5.24 34.80 -21.30
CA VAL A 1163 -5.91 33.88 -20.36
C VAL A 1163 -5.26 33.87 -18.98
N LEU A 1164 -3.94 33.99 -18.89
CA LEU A 1164 -3.22 34.11 -17.62
C LEU A 1164 -3.66 35.39 -16.87
N ARG A 1165 -3.81 36.50 -17.59
CA ARG A 1165 -4.37 37.74 -17.03
C ARG A 1165 -5.84 37.59 -16.62
N MET A 1166 -6.68 36.84 -17.34
CA MET A 1166 -8.06 36.59 -16.90
C MET A 1166 -8.12 35.90 -15.53
N VAL A 1167 -7.19 34.98 -15.25
CA VAL A 1167 -7.03 34.38 -13.92
C VAL A 1167 -6.51 35.43 -12.92
N ARG A 1168 -5.40 36.12 -13.25
CA ARG A 1168 -4.73 37.11 -12.39
C ARG A 1168 -5.59 38.32 -12.00
N ASP A 1169 -6.50 38.76 -12.88
CA ASP A 1169 -7.44 39.86 -12.64
C ASP A 1169 -8.69 39.41 -11.87
N GLY A 1170 -8.90 38.10 -11.65
CA GLY A 1170 -10.00 37.56 -10.87
C GLY A 1170 -11.31 37.34 -11.64
N TYR A 1171 -11.28 37.12 -12.97
CA TYR A 1171 -12.48 36.84 -13.78
C TYR A 1171 -13.27 35.60 -13.27
N PHE A 1172 -12.55 34.66 -12.66
CA PHE A 1172 -13.08 33.44 -12.02
C PHE A 1172 -13.11 33.54 -10.48
N GLY A 1173 -13.11 34.75 -9.92
CA GLY A 1173 -13.02 34.99 -8.48
C GLY A 1173 -11.62 34.73 -7.91
N TYR A 1174 -11.52 34.70 -6.58
CA TYR A 1174 -10.32 34.32 -5.80
C TYR A 1174 -9.00 35.00 -6.23
N LYS A 1175 -9.07 36.27 -6.66
CA LYS A 1175 -7.97 37.03 -7.27
C LYS A 1175 -6.63 36.89 -6.54
N GLU A 1176 -6.58 37.28 -5.26
CA GLU A 1176 -5.32 37.31 -4.50
C GLU A 1176 -4.76 35.91 -4.21
N TYR A 1177 -5.62 34.89 -4.18
CA TYR A 1177 -5.20 33.48 -4.01
C TYR A 1177 -4.52 32.96 -5.29
N PHE A 1178 -5.15 33.18 -6.46
CA PHE A 1178 -4.59 32.78 -7.75
C PHE A 1178 -3.43 33.67 -8.24
N LYS A 1179 -3.23 34.87 -7.68
CA LYS A 1179 -2.05 35.70 -7.98
C LYS A 1179 -0.75 34.90 -7.83
N SER A 1180 -0.59 34.18 -6.71
CA SER A 1180 0.58 33.33 -6.45
C SER A 1180 0.75 32.18 -7.45
N LEU A 1181 -0.34 31.67 -8.03
CA LEU A 1181 -0.32 30.66 -9.09
C LEU A 1181 0.10 31.26 -10.45
N CYS A 1182 -0.25 32.51 -10.73
CA CYS A 1182 0.23 33.20 -11.93
C CYS A 1182 1.70 33.66 -11.78
N ASP A 1183 2.14 33.98 -10.56
CA ASP A 1183 3.51 34.39 -10.27
C ASP A 1183 4.55 33.26 -10.55
N THR A 1184 4.19 31.97 -10.46
CA THR A 1184 5.09 30.86 -10.87
C THR A 1184 5.44 30.92 -12.37
N VAL A 1185 4.57 31.49 -13.18
CA VAL A 1185 4.77 31.65 -14.64
C VAL A 1185 5.41 32.99 -14.97
N GLU A 1186 4.88 34.09 -14.43
CA GLU A 1186 5.31 35.45 -14.79
C GLU A 1186 6.62 35.89 -14.10
N ILE A 1187 6.97 35.27 -12.97
CA ILE A 1187 8.19 35.55 -12.20
C ILE A 1187 9.10 34.32 -12.19
N GLY A 1188 8.57 33.11 -11.99
CA GLY A 1188 9.30 31.84 -11.98
C GLY A 1188 9.81 31.33 -13.34
N LYS A 1189 10.13 32.24 -14.27
CA LYS A 1189 10.71 31.99 -15.61
C LYS A 1189 9.95 31.01 -16.53
N ASP A 1190 8.72 30.60 -16.19
CA ASP A 1190 7.94 29.55 -16.88
C ASP A 1190 8.73 28.23 -17.06
N PHE A 1191 9.33 27.72 -15.97
CA PHE A 1191 10.18 26.52 -15.97
C PHE A 1191 9.54 25.27 -16.62
N TYR A 1192 8.21 25.16 -16.62
CA TYR A 1192 7.47 24.06 -17.23
C TYR A 1192 6.98 24.34 -18.66
N LEU A 1193 7.40 25.48 -19.26
CA LEU A 1193 7.20 25.86 -20.66
C LEU A 1193 5.71 25.96 -21.07
N LEU A 1194 4.86 26.45 -20.16
CA LEU A 1194 3.42 26.58 -20.37
C LEU A 1194 3.10 27.57 -21.50
N GLY A 1195 3.80 28.70 -21.55
CA GLY A 1195 3.64 29.76 -22.53
C GLY A 1195 4.27 29.42 -23.87
N SER A 1196 5.44 28.77 -23.87
CA SER A 1196 6.11 28.31 -25.09
C SER A 1196 5.30 27.26 -25.83
N ASP A 1197 4.78 26.23 -25.12
CA ASP A 1197 4.01 25.18 -25.78
C ASP A 1197 2.57 25.59 -26.12
N PHE A 1198 2.03 26.68 -25.52
CA PHE A 1198 0.62 27.08 -25.64
C PHE A 1198 0.10 27.18 -27.08
N GLY A 1199 0.93 27.69 -28.00
CA GLY A 1199 0.59 27.79 -29.42
C GLY A 1199 0.33 26.42 -30.05
N SER A 1200 1.33 25.53 -29.98
CA SER A 1200 1.23 24.17 -30.52
C SER A 1200 0.17 23.32 -29.82
N TYR A 1201 -0.05 23.52 -28.52
CA TYR A 1201 -1.12 22.87 -27.76
C TYR A 1201 -2.51 23.23 -28.32
N LEU A 1202 -2.76 24.51 -28.60
CA LEU A 1202 -4.01 24.96 -29.23
C LEU A 1202 -4.18 24.42 -30.66
N GLU A 1203 -3.08 24.33 -31.43
CA GLU A 1203 -3.10 23.75 -32.78
C GLU A 1203 -3.44 22.25 -32.76
N ALA A 1204 -2.85 21.47 -31.84
CA ALA A 1204 -3.18 20.06 -31.65
C ALA A 1204 -4.63 19.86 -31.17
N GLN A 1205 -5.14 20.74 -30.30
CA GLN A 1205 -6.55 20.71 -29.89
C GLN A 1205 -7.51 21.02 -31.06
N ALA A 1206 -7.14 21.93 -31.96
CA ALA A 1206 -7.90 22.21 -33.18
C ALA A 1206 -7.82 21.05 -34.20
N ALA A 1207 -6.68 20.35 -34.28
CA ALA A 1207 -6.54 19.14 -35.08
C ALA A 1207 -7.44 18.01 -34.57
N ALA A 1208 -7.55 17.84 -33.25
CA ALA A 1208 -8.46 16.89 -32.62
C ALA A 1208 -9.94 17.24 -32.88
N ASP A 1209 -10.34 18.52 -32.78
CA ASP A 1209 -11.69 18.96 -33.17
C ASP A 1209 -12.00 18.61 -34.63
N LYS A 1210 -11.07 18.90 -35.56
CA LYS A 1210 -11.25 18.58 -36.99
C LYS A 1210 -11.41 17.06 -37.21
N ALA A 1211 -10.54 16.25 -36.60
CA ALA A 1211 -10.60 14.80 -36.71
C ALA A 1211 -11.91 14.22 -36.14
N PHE A 1212 -12.48 14.83 -35.09
CA PHE A 1212 -13.74 14.39 -34.49
C PHE A 1212 -14.96 14.66 -35.39
N VAL A 1213 -14.93 15.73 -36.20
CA VAL A 1213 -15.94 15.96 -37.26
C VAL A 1213 -15.81 14.91 -38.36
N GLU A 1214 -14.58 14.51 -38.71
CA GLU A 1214 -14.27 13.40 -39.62
C GLU A 1214 -14.53 12.02 -38.97
N GLN A 1215 -15.76 11.76 -38.53
CA GLN A 1215 -16.15 10.60 -37.70
C GLN A 1215 -15.64 9.23 -38.19
N GLU A 1216 -15.61 8.96 -39.50
CA GLU A 1216 -15.05 7.71 -40.04
C GLU A 1216 -13.54 7.59 -39.74
N LYS A 1217 -12.78 8.67 -39.94
CA LYS A 1217 -11.35 8.74 -39.64
C LYS A 1217 -11.11 8.57 -38.14
N TRP A 1218 -11.91 9.23 -37.28
CA TRP A 1218 -11.81 9.07 -35.82
C TRP A 1218 -11.97 7.61 -35.40
N ILE A 1219 -12.95 6.90 -35.97
CA ILE A 1219 -13.17 5.47 -35.70
C ILE A 1219 -11.99 4.62 -36.19
N LYS A 1220 -11.42 4.90 -37.38
CA LYS A 1220 -10.22 4.20 -37.87
C LYS A 1220 -9.01 4.41 -36.95
N MET A 1221 -8.72 5.65 -36.53
CA MET A 1221 -7.67 5.95 -35.56
C MET A 1221 -7.89 5.22 -34.22
N SER A 1222 -9.14 5.13 -33.77
CA SER A 1222 -9.56 4.46 -32.54
C SER A 1222 -9.37 2.93 -32.60
N ILE A 1223 -9.69 2.31 -33.74
CA ILE A 1223 -9.45 0.87 -33.99
C ILE A 1223 -7.94 0.58 -34.07
N LEU A 1224 -7.18 1.41 -34.80
CA LEU A 1224 -5.72 1.26 -34.92
C LEU A 1224 -5.01 1.42 -33.57
N SER A 1225 -5.52 2.30 -32.70
CA SER A 1225 -5.05 2.48 -31.32
C SER A 1225 -5.11 1.16 -30.52
N VAL A 1226 -6.28 0.50 -30.51
CA VAL A 1226 -6.43 -0.81 -29.84
C VAL A 1226 -5.58 -1.88 -30.54
N SER A 1227 -5.50 -1.85 -31.87
CA SER A 1227 -4.78 -2.86 -32.64
C SER A 1227 -3.26 -2.83 -32.43
N GLY A 1228 -2.67 -1.66 -32.22
CA GLY A 1228 -1.26 -1.50 -31.82
C GLY A 1228 -1.02 -1.57 -30.31
N SER A 1229 -2.03 -1.89 -29.48
CA SER A 1229 -1.85 -1.86 -28.03
C SER A 1229 -1.16 -3.11 -27.44
N GLY A 1230 -0.92 -4.16 -28.23
CA GLY A 1230 -0.36 -5.45 -27.78
C GLY A 1230 0.98 -5.34 -27.05
N ARG A 1231 1.92 -4.53 -27.57
CA ARG A 1231 3.25 -4.26 -26.97
C ARG A 1231 3.18 -3.70 -25.55
N PHE A 1232 2.05 -3.10 -25.15
CA PHE A 1232 1.85 -2.52 -23.83
C PHE A 1232 1.12 -3.45 -22.86
N SER A 1233 0.93 -4.74 -23.19
CA SER A 1233 0.54 -5.75 -22.22
C SER A 1233 1.64 -5.96 -21.18
N SER A 1234 1.26 -6.01 -19.90
CA SER A 1234 2.19 -6.36 -18.81
C SER A 1234 2.67 -7.81 -18.87
N ASP A 1235 2.03 -8.69 -19.64
CA ASP A 1235 2.47 -10.07 -19.85
C ASP A 1235 3.85 -10.12 -20.54
N ARG A 1236 3.96 -9.41 -21.67
CA ARG A 1236 5.18 -9.22 -22.47
C ARG A 1236 6.31 -8.62 -21.61
N THR A 1237 6.00 -7.65 -20.77
CA THR A 1237 6.96 -7.06 -19.83
C THR A 1237 7.45 -8.06 -18.79
N ILE A 1238 6.55 -8.89 -18.22
CA ILE A 1238 6.92 -9.95 -17.27
C ILE A 1238 7.77 -11.04 -17.94
N GLN A 1239 7.50 -11.42 -19.18
CA GLN A 1239 8.33 -12.36 -19.95
C GLN A 1239 9.77 -11.83 -20.10
N GLU A 1240 9.95 -10.57 -20.51
CA GLU A 1240 11.30 -9.99 -20.62
C GLU A 1240 12.06 -9.92 -19.29
N TYR A 1241 11.38 -9.62 -18.17
CA TYR A 1241 12.00 -9.67 -16.84
C TYR A 1241 12.35 -11.11 -16.44
N ALA A 1242 11.46 -12.08 -16.68
CA ALA A 1242 11.68 -13.49 -16.36
C ALA A 1242 12.87 -14.08 -17.12
N GLU A 1243 12.97 -13.82 -18.42
CA GLU A 1243 14.08 -14.27 -19.28
C GLU A 1243 15.40 -13.54 -18.98
N ARG A 1244 15.40 -12.19 -19.00
CA ARG A 1244 16.63 -11.38 -19.09
C ARG A 1244 17.11 -10.83 -17.75
N THR A 1245 16.34 -10.98 -16.68
CA THR A 1245 16.66 -10.46 -15.35
C THR A 1245 16.59 -11.57 -14.30
N TRP A 1246 15.41 -12.11 -13.99
CA TRP A 1246 15.23 -13.01 -12.84
C TRP A 1246 15.70 -14.45 -13.10
N LYS A 1247 15.67 -14.89 -14.37
CA LYS A 1247 15.94 -16.26 -14.83
C LYS A 1247 15.01 -17.26 -14.14
N ILE A 1248 13.70 -17.08 -14.36
CA ILE A 1248 12.63 -17.93 -13.82
C ILE A 1248 11.80 -18.53 -14.94
N ASP A 1249 11.41 -19.81 -14.78
CA ASP A 1249 10.55 -20.54 -15.71
C ASP A 1249 9.08 -20.52 -15.26
N PRO A 1250 8.10 -20.67 -16.17
CA PRO A 1250 6.69 -20.84 -15.82
C PRO A 1250 6.44 -22.23 -15.21
N ILE A 1251 5.80 -22.27 -14.04
CA ILE A 1251 5.56 -23.50 -13.26
C ILE A 1251 4.05 -23.70 -13.11
N ARG A 1252 3.39 -24.16 -14.17
CA ARG A 1252 1.93 -24.37 -14.17
C ARG A 1252 1.53 -25.53 -13.27
N CYS A 1253 0.62 -25.26 -12.33
CA CYS A 1253 -0.02 -26.27 -11.50
C CYS A 1253 -0.91 -27.17 -12.37
N PRO A 1254 -0.81 -28.52 -12.26
CA PRO A 1254 -1.70 -29.43 -12.97
C PRO A 1254 -3.16 -29.25 -12.52
N LEU A 1255 -4.09 -29.70 -13.38
CA LEU A 1255 -5.53 -29.75 -13.11
C LEU A 1255 -5.89 -30.77 -12.03
#